data_AF-A0A7X6YG19-F1
#
_entry.id   AF-A0A7X6YG19-F1
#
_cell.length_a   1.000
_cell.length_b   1.000
_cell.length_c   1.000
_cell.angle_alpha   90.00
_cell.angle_beta   90.00
_cell.angle_gamma   90.00
#
_symmetry.space_group_name_H-M   'P 1'
#
loop_
_entity.id
_entity.type
_entity.pdbx_description
1 polymer ?
#
loop_
_entity_poly.entity_id
_entity_poly.type
_entity_poly.pdbx_seq_one_letter_code
_entity_poly.pdbx_strand_id
1 'polypeptide(L)'
;MKQTLILGLALCAAGSFAANPEQVARVMDGTLKEARASWWGFDPRESTDALQAAIRSRVPRLIVDNMGAPWITDRLTGVSDQEIVFEPGTEVLAKKDAFTGKADALFTLAGVTNVTLRGPGATLRMRRADYDAPPYVRAEWRHALSIKSSANIRIIGLTLAESGGDGIYLGSLKPAWPNRDILIRDVVCDRNYRQGISVISAENLLIENTVMRDTAGTPPAAGIDFEPNHAGERLKNCVMRNCLTENNHGDGYEFYLPNLTAASEPVAIRLENCRSRGDRSALRVITGNAEADAVRGTMTVAACRFEQAQRNAVVIGRKPPHGMALTLDRCVIAGCAAGTNVFADLLLTARNEDQSPVGGIRLDDVTFEQPVVRPWIACQSGAEYETVVELSGTVTLRQPGAAEQRIALTPAWTSQTFPPRFTVRVPRVAPALASASVVNNAAGVQRLAPLRLRREGAYLFHAQAGEEVVLVGQQTQVGRYAPDAKPLIVRAADGRVLKSVPLPAFRARAELRITPPATGFYTLAVNVGANAFTLLEASVPVAFETSKKAAGLIASTGSLYAAVPKGTGLFAFGVSGEGEGEGVKATVRDPSGRALWSRDVITQPERFTATGGEGAAGGLWQITLERPARGGFEDFRVEALGIPPYLFLHPGRYWTF
;
A
#
# COMPACT_ATOMS: atom_id res chain seq x y z
N MET A 1 -36.65 -48.50 40.39
CA MET A 1 -37.05 -47.09 40.63
C MET A 1 -36.20 -46.20 39.75
N LYS A 2 -36.80 -45.57 38.73
CA LYS A 2 -36.17 -44.57 37.87
C LYS A 2 -36.28 -43.22 38.58
N GLN A 3 -35.16 -42.58 38.93
CA GLN A 3 -35.15 -41.18 39.37
C GLN A 3 -34.74 -40.32 38.17
N THR A 4 -35.75 -39.65 37.61
CA THR A 4 -35.61 -38.60 36.61
C THR A 4 -35.09 -37.34 37.30
N LEU A 5 -33.85 -36.95 37.03
CA LEU A 5 -33.33 -35.65 37.43
C LEU A 5 -33.77 -34.61 36.38
N ILE A 6 -34.77 -33.80 36.73
CA ILE A 6 -35.22 -32.67 35.91
C ILE A 6 -34.23 -31.52 36.17
N LEU A 7 -33.43 -31.19 35.16
CA LEU A 7 -32.61 -29.98 35.13
C LEU A 7 -33.53 -28.81 34.76
N GLY A 8 -33.97 -28.04 35.76
CA GLY A 8 -34.72 -26.80 35.52
C GLY A 8 -33.78 -25.70 35.02
N LEU A 9 -33.81 -25.40 33.73
CA LEU A 9 -33.30 -24.12 33.21
C LEU A 9 -34.29 -23.03 33.63
N ALA A 10 -33.94 -22.24 34.64
CA ALA A 10 -34.62 -20.98 34.91
C ALA A 10 -34.13 -19.94 33.88
N LEU A 11 -34.89 -19.74 32.79
CA LEU A 11 -34.78 -18.53 31.98
C LEU A 11 -35.32 -17.36 32.80
N CYS A 12 -34.44 -16.64 33.51
CA CYS A 12 -34.77 -15.31 33.99
C CYS A 12 -34.75 -14.39 32.77
N ALA A 13 -35.91 -13.90 32.33
CA ALA A 13 -35.97 -12.81 31.36
C ALA A 13 -35.31 -11.58 32.00
N ALA A 14 -34.19 -11.12 31.44
CA ALA A 14 -33.53 -9.89 31.88
C ALA A 14 -34.51 -8.72 31.66
N GLY A 15 -35.05 -8.16 32.74
CA GLY A 15 -35.91 -6.98 32.72
C GLY A 15 -35.09 -5.68 32.73
N SER A 16 -35.73 -4.57 32.34
CA SER A 16 -35.13 -3.24 32.50
C SER A 16 -34.83 -2.96 33.98
N PHE A 17 -33.69 -2.33 34.26
CA PHE A 17 -33.30 -1.91 35.61
C PHE A 17 -33.56 -0.41 35.77
N ALA A 18 -34.33 -0.03 36.79
CA ALA A 18 -34.63 1.37 37.07
C ALA A 18 -33.38 2.12 37.56
N ALA A 19 -33.26 3.39 37.19
CA ALA A 19 -32.18 4.25 37.68
C ALA A 19 -32.23 4.40 39.22
N ASN A 20 -31.08 4.72 39.81
CA ASN A 20 -30.91 5.02 41.23
C ASN A 20 -30.45 6.48 41.41
N PRO A 21 -31.39 7.45 41.44
CA PRO A 21 -31.05 8.88 41.46
C PRO A 21 -30.24 9.30 42.69
N GLU A 22 -30.42 8.63 43.83
CA GLU A 22 -29.68 8.93 45.06
C GLU A 22 -28.20 8.61 44.91
N GLN A 23 -27.86 7.42 44.40
CA GLN A 23 -26.45 7.07 44.17
C GLN A 23 -25.83 7.92 43.06
N VAL A 24 -26.59 8.23 42.00
CA VAL A 24 -26.13 9.15 40.95
C VAL A 24 -25.82 10.53 41.53
N ALA A 25 -26.69 11.09 42.40
CA ALA A 25 -26.43 12.39 43.04
C ALA A 25 -25.13 12.40 43.85
N ARG A 26 -24.87 11.32 44.61
CA ARG A 26 -23.62 11.13 45.37
C ARG A 26 -22.38 10.96 44.50
N VAL A 27 -22.52 10.50 43.25
CA VAL A 27 -21.42 10.52 42.28
C VAL A 27 -21.19 11.95 41.78
N MET A 28 -22.27 12.64 41.42
CA MET A 28 -22.22 14.00 40.83
C MET A 28 -21.71 15.06 41.82
N ASP A 29 -21.97 14.92 43.12
CA ASP A 29 -21.41 15.80 44.16
C ASP A 29 -19.98 15.41 44.59
N GLY A 30 -19.46 14.30 44.05
CA GLY A 30 -18.11 13.81 44.28
C GLY A 30 -17.92 12.98 45.56
N THR A 31 -18.98 12.68 46.31
CA THR A 31 -18.96 11.80 47.49
C THR A 31 -18.49 10.39 47.14
N LEU A 32 -18.96 9.85 46.01
CA LEU A 32 -18.55 8.54 45.50
C LEU A 32 -17.50 8.67 44.41
N LYS A 33 -16.42 7.87 44.51
CA LYS A 33 -15.35 7.78 43.50
C LYS A 33 -15.42 6.51 42.65
N GLU A 34 -16.32 5.60 43.00
CA GLU A 34 -16.66 4.42 42.23
C GLU A 34 -18.18 4.38 42.02
N ALA A 35 -18.62 3.99 40.82
CA ALA A 35 -20.04 3.85 40.51
C ALA A 35 -20.32 2.63 39.62
N ARG A 36 -21.57 2.18 39.64
CA ARG A 36 -22.10 1.16 38.72
C ARG A 36 -22.94 1.84 37.63
N ALA A 37 -22.72 1.48 36.37
CA ALA A 37 -23.41 2.07 35.22
C ALA A 37 -24.93 1.88 35.31
N SER A 38 -25.38 0.75 35.86
CA SER A 38 -26.79 0.44 36.13
C SER A 38 -27.49 1.47 37.02
N TRP A 39 -26.78 2.30 37.78
CA TRP A 39 -27.39 3.41 38.55
C TRP A 39 -27.99 4.49 37.66
N TRP A 40 -27.54 4.63 36.41
CA TRP A 40 -28.18 5.50 35.41
C TRP A 40 -29.31 4.80 34.65
N GLY A 41 -29.57 3.52 34.95
CA GLY A 41 -30.58 2.67 34.31
C GLY A 41 -29.98 1.62 33.38
N PHE A 42 -30.81 0.67 32.97
CA PHE A 42 -30.49 -0.35 31.96
C PHE A 42 -31.76 -0.76 31.20
N ASP A 43 -31.72 -0.71 29.86
CA ASP A 43 -32.73 -1.34 28.99
C ASP A 43 -32.01 -2.30 28.04
N PRO A 44 -32.31 -3.61 28.08
CA PRO A 44 -31.64 -4.61 27.24
C PRO A 44 -31.91 -4.43 25.74
N ARG A 45 -32.78 -3.49 25.33
CA ARG A 45 -33.02 -3.11 23.94
C ARG A 45 -32.26 -1.84 23.54
N GLU A 46 -31.99 -0.95 24.48
CA GLU A 46 -31.34 0.33 24.24
C GLU A 46 -30.83 1.00 25.54
N SER A 47 -29.55 0.88 25.83
CA SER A 47 -28.89 1.45 27.02
C SER A 47 -27.95 2.63 26.72
N THR A 48 -28.02 3.24 25.52
CA THR A 48 -27.10 4.31 25.08
C THR A 48 -27.09 5.47 26.06
N ASP A 49 -28.25 6.05 26.37
CA ASP A 49 -28.33 7.23 27.22
C ASP A 49 -27.83 6.94 28.64
N ALA A 50 -28.20 5.79 29.21
CA ALA A 50 -27.79 5.39 30.54
C ALA A 50 -26.26 5.17 30.63
N LEU A 51 -25.69 4.35 29.74
CA LEU A 51 -24.26 4.07 29.75
C LEU A 51 -23.43 5.31 29.39
N GLN A 52 -23.90 6.13 28.45
CA GLN A 52 -23.21 7.36 28.09
C GLN A 52 -23.26 8.40 29.21
N ALA A 53 -24.38 8.51 29.95
CA ALA A 53 -24.48 9.38 31.12
C ALA A 53 -23.56 8.92 32.26
N ALA A 54 -23.48 7.60 32.49
CA ALA A 54 -22.55 7.03 33.46
C ALA A 54 -21.09 7.38 33.13
N ILE A 55 -20.68 7.27 31.86
CA ILE A 55 -19.36 7.70 31.40
C ILE A 55 -19.15 9.20 31.61
N ARG A 56 -20.13 10.02 31.21
CA ARG A 56 -20.07 11.50 31.32
C ARG A 56 -20.07 12.02 32.76
N SER A 57 -20.41 11.19 33.75
CA SER A 57 -20.26 11.54 35.17
C SER A 57 -18.81 11.82 35.56
N ARG A 58 -17.83 11.31 34.79
CA ARG A 58 -16.39 11.39 35.09
C ARG A 58 -16.04 10.81 36.46
N VAL A 59 -16.86 9.92 37.00
CA VAL A 59 -16.50 9.16 38.20
C VAL A 59 -15.16 8.45 37.94
N PRO A 60 -14.17 8.53 38.85
CA PRO A 60 -12.83 7.99 38.59
C PRO A 60 -12.83 6.51 38.21
N ARG A 61 -13.73 5.71 38.81
CA ARG A 61 -13.89 4.30 38.49
C ARG A 61 -15.36 3.98 38.19
N LEU A 62 -15.64 3.60 36.95
CA LEU A 62 -16.98 3.20 36.50
C LEU A 62 -17.02 1.70 36.23
N ILE A 63 -17.91 0.99 36.91
CA ILE A 63 -18.19 -0.43 36.67
C ILE A 63 -19.36 -0.54 35.70
N VAL A 64 -19.15 -1.21 34.57
CA VAL A 64 -20.23 -1.63 33.66
C VAL A 64 -20.62 -3.04 34.08
N ASP A 65 -21.79 -3.12 34.72
CA ASP A 65 -22.31 -4.32 35.36
C ASP A 65 -22.63 -5.42 34.34
N ASN A 66 -22.43 -6.69 34.72
CA ASN A 66 -23.00 -7.80 33.98
C ASN A 66 -24.49 -7.94 34.34
N MET A 67 -25.36 -7.44 33.46
CA MET A 67 -26.81 -7.45 33.66
C MET A 67 -27.48 -8.78 33.26
N GLY A 68 -26.70 -9.80 32.88
CA GLY A 68 -27.22 -11.04 32.27
C GLY A 68 -27.75 -10.86 30.83
N ALA A 69 -27.63 -9.65 30.28
CA ALA A 69 -27.97 -9.30 28.91
C ALA A 69 -27.03 -8.19 28.40
N PRO A 70 -26.86 -8.03 27.07
CA PRO A 70 -25.97 -7.02 26.51
C PRO A 70 -26.44 -5.59 26.80
N TRP A 71 -25.48 -4.69 27.01
CA TRP A 71 -25.66 -3.24 26.90
C TRP A 71 -25.76 -2.88 25.41
N ILE A 72 -26.97 -2.92 24.85
CA ILE A 72 -27.20 -2.52 23.46
C ILE A 72 -27.07 -1.00 23.36
N THR A 73 -26.15 -0.50 22.55
CA THR A 73 -25.88 0.94 22.44
C THR A 73 -25.64 1.38 21.00
N ASP A 74 -26.00 2.63 20.71
CA ASP A 74 -25.41 3.39 19.59
C ASP A 74 -23.98 3.85 19.99
N ARG A 75 -23.41 4.83 19.28
CA ARG A 75 -22.03 5.32 19.50
C ARG A 75 -21.80 5.85 20.93
N LEU A 76 -20.72 5.39 21.56
CA LEU A 76 -20.24 5.86 22.86
C LEU A 76 -18.95 6.69 22.74
N THR A 77 -18.81 7.68 23.62
CA THR A 77 -17.61 8.54 23.73
C THR A 77 -17.08 8.53 25.15
N GLY A 78 -15.78 8.25 25.31
CA GLY A 78 -15.09 8.30 26.61
C GLY A 78 -14.70 9.72 27.05
N VAL A 79 -14.27 9.83 28.30
CA VAL A 79 -13.80 11.07 28.94
C VAL A 79 -12.44 10.82 29.60
N SER A 80 -11.65 11.88 29.80
CA SER A 80 -10.36 11.78 30.49
C SER A 80 -10.50 11.35 31.96
N ASP A 81 -9.40 10.85 32.52
CA ASP A 81 -9.20 10.59 33.95
C ASP A 81 -10.20 9.57 34.55
N GLN A 82 -10.50 8.52 33.78
CA GLN A 82 -11.49 7.50 34.14
C GLN A 82 -10.98 6.08 33.84
N GLU A 83 -11.15 5.18 34.81
CA GLU A 83 -11.11 3.74 34.60
C GLU A 83 -12.54 3.21 34.42
N ILE A 84 -12.81 2.58 33.28
CA ILE A 84 -14.04 1.84 33.01
C ILE A 84 -13.74 0.35 33.10
N VAL A 85 -14.39 -0.32 34.05
CA VAL A 85 -14.27 -1.76 34.29
C VAL A 85 -15.53 -2.46 33.82
N PHE A 86 -15.40 -3.34 32.83
CA PHE A 86 -16.46 -4.23 32.40
C PHE A 86 -16.38 -5.52 33.22
N GLU A 87 -17.45 -5.88 33.92
CA GLU A 87 -17.48 -7.15 34.66
C GLU A 87 -17.38 -8.34 33.69
N PRO A 88 -16.80 -9.48 34.09
CA PRO A 88 -16.70 -10.66 33.24
C PRO A 88 -18.06 -11.08 32.68
N GLY A 89 -18.11 -11.40 31.38
CA GLY A 89 -19.35 -11.74 30.67
C GLY A 89 -20.19 -10.54 30.22
N THR A 90 -19.80 -9.31 30.57
CA THR A 90 -20.44 -8.10 30.05
C THR A 90 -20.23 -8.01 28.54
N GLU A 91 -21.32 -7.75 27.81
CA GLU A 91 -21.28 -7.43 26.39
C GLU A 91 -21.81 -6.01 26.18
N VAL A 92 -21.04 -5.17 25.48
CA VAL A 92 -21.54 -3.94 24.87
C VAL A 92 -21.75 -4.24 23.39
N LEU A 93 -23.00 -4.15 22.94
CA LEU A 93 -23.40 -4.58 21.61
C LEU A 93 -23.91 -3.40 20.78
N ALA A 94 -23.42 -3.25 19.55
CA ALA A 94 -23.95 -2.28 18.62
C ALA A 94 -25.46 -2.46 18.41
N LYS A 95 -26.21 -1.35 18.55
CA LYS A 95 -27.63 -1.26 18.23
C LYS A 95 -27.87 -1.59 16.76
N LYS A 96 -28.87 -2.43 16.52
CA LYS A 96 -29.29 -2.79 15.17
C LYS A 96 -29.81 -1.53 14.44
N ASP A 97 -29.57 -1.46 13.13
CA ASP A 97 -29.96 -0.35 12.25
C ASP A 97 -29.31 1.02 12.60
N ALA A 98 -28.38 1.08 13.57
CA ALA A 98 -27.55 2.23 13.89
C ALA A 98 -26.22 2.19 13.09
N PHE A 99 -25.22 3.03 13.41
CA PHE A 99 -23.90 3.00 12.75
C PHE A 99 -23.91 3.16 11.21
N THR A 100 -24.89 3.89 10.65
CA THR A 100 -24.99 4.08 9.18
C THR A 100 -23.87 4.93 8.61
N GLY A 101 -23.25 5.79 9.44
CA GLY A 101 -22.10 6.60 9.07
C GLY A 101 -20.90 5.74 8.67
N LYS A 102 -20.14 6.21 7.68
CA LYS A 102 -18.99 5.44 7.14
C LYS A 102 -17.83 5.29 8.13
N ALA A 103 -17.74 6.19 9.11
CA ALA A 103 -16.66 6.29 10.08
C ALA A 103 -17.15 6.19 11.54
N ASP A 104 -18.37 5.66 11.74
CA ASP A 104 -18.94 5.49 13.07
C ASP A 104 -18.17 4.41 13.84
N ALA A 105 -17.97 4.61 15.14
CA ALA A 105 -17.34 3.61 15.99
C ALA A 105 -18.21 3.32 17.22
N LEU A 106 -18.20 2.07 17.69
CA LEU A 106 -18.92 1.68 18.91
C LEU A 106 -18.42 2.49 20.11
N PHE A 107 -17.10 2.61 20.27
CA PHE A 107 -16.49 3.40 21.33
C PHE A 107 -15.40 4.33 20.77
N THR A 108 -15.43 5.61 21.13
CA THR A 108 -14.44 6.60 20.70
C THR A 108 -13.74 7.28 21.88
N LEU A 109 -12.41 7.30 21.84
CA LEU A 109 -11.51 8.07 22.69
C LEU A 109 -10.78 9.10 21.81
N ALA A 110 -11.19 10.36 21.85
CA ALA A 110 -10.64 11.40 20.97
C ALA A 110 -10.13 12.60 21.78
N GLY A 111 -8.82 12.84 21.74
CA GLY A 111 -8.18 13.92 22.49
C GLY A 111 -8.29 13.78 24.01
N VAL A 112 -8.47 12.55 24.50
CA VAL A 112 -8.60 12.26 25.94
C VAL A 112 -7.28 11.80 26.53
N THR A 113 -7.18 11.87 27.85
CA THR A 113 -5.98 11.49 28.61
C THR A 113 -6.32 10.62 29.80
N ASN A 114 -5.42 9.71 30.18
CA ASN A 114 -5.53 8.91 31.40
C ASN A 114 -6.82 8.06 31.43
N VAL A 115 -7.05 7.26 30.40
CA VAL A 115 -8.24 6.39 30.29
C VAL A 115 -7.84 4.93 30.35
N THR A 116 -8.51 4.15 31.20
CA THR A 116 -8.36 2.69 31.20
C THR A 116 -9.69 2.04 30.84
N LEU A 117 -9.71 1.21 29.80
CA LEU A 117 -10.79 0.27 29.52
C LEU A 117 -10.32 -1.13 29.90
N ARG A 118 -10.94 -1.72 30.94
CA ARG A 118 -10.52 -3.02 31.49
C ARG A 118 -11.71 -3.97 31.51
N GLY A 119 -11.59 -5.14 30.90
CA GLY A 119 -12.65 -6.14 30.98
C GLY A 119 -12.23 -7.54 30.57
N PRO A 120 -11.41 -8.25 31.37
CA PRO A 120 -11.12 -9.67 31.15
C PRO A 120 -12.42 -10.48 31.00
N GLY A 121 -12.64 -11.04 29.81
CA GLY A 121 -13.85 -11.80 29.48
C GLY A 121 -15.09 -10.95 29.17
N ALA A 122 -14.90 -9.64 28.94
CA ALA A 122 -15.94 -8.76 28.40
C ALA A 122 -15.73 -8.50 26.91
N THR A 123 -16.82 -8.21 26.20
CA THR A 123 -16.83 -8.05 24.75
C THR A 123 -17.43 -6.71 24.34
N LEU A 124 -16.73 -5.97 23.48
CA LEU A 124 -17.31 -4.88 22.69
C LEU A 124 -17.56 -5.45 21.28
N ARG A 125 -18.83 -5.70 20.96
CA ARG A 125 -19.24 -6.38 19.73
C ARG A 125 -20.08 -5.49 18.84
N MET A 126 -19.80 -5.55 17.55
CA MET A 126 -20.61 -4.92 16.52
C MET A 126 -21.39 -5.99 15.74
N ARG A 127 -21.86 -5.67 14.53
CA ARG A 127 -22.65 -6.58 13.70
C ARG A 127 -22.08 -6.65 12.30
N ARG A 128 -20.88 -7.23 12.14
CA ARG A 128 -20.16 -7.29 10.85
C ARG A 128 -21.06 -7.62 9.66
N ALA A 129 -21.88 -8.67 9.82
CA ALA A 129 -22.78 -9.15 8.78
C ALA A 129 -23.84 -8.13 8.33
N ASP A 130 -24.22 -7.18 9.19
CA ASP A 130 -25.20 -6.13 8.83
C ASP A 130 -24.59 -5.14 7.83
N TYR A 131 -23.29 -4.84 7.96
CA TYR A 131 -22.64 -3.74 7.24
C TYR A 131 -22.40 -4.00 5.73
N ASP A 132 -22.61 -5.23 5.28
CA ASP A 132 -22.55 -5.63 3.87
C ASP A 132 -23.88 -5.45 3.12
N ALA A 133 -24.97 -5.10 3.82
CA ALA A 133 -26.32 -5.00 3.26
C ALA A 133 -26.93 -3.59 3.42
N PRO A 134 -27.91 -3.19 2.59
CA PRO A 134 -28.72 -2.00 2.86
C PRO A 134 -29.33 -2.03 4.28
N PRO A 135 -29.42 -0.89 4.99
CA PRO A 135 -29.18 0.47 4.52
C PRO A 135 -27.70 0.92 4.57
N TYR A 136 -26.77 0.04 4.92
CA TYR A 136 -25.37 0.40 5.08
C TYR A 136 -24.68 0.61 3.73
N VAL A 137 -24.10 1.79 3.55
CA VAL A 137 -23.17 2.03 2.44
C VAL A 137 -21.86 1.34 2.79
N ARG A 138 -21.27 0.65 1.81
CA ARG A 138 -19.93 0.05 1.92
C ARG A 138 -18.93 1.08 2.47
N ALA A 139 -18.25 0.71 3.54
CA ALA A 139 -17.25 1.51 4.21
C ALA A 139 -16.26 0.59 4.91
N GLU A 140 -15.08 1.12 5.19
CA GLU A 140 -13.98 0.36 5.80
C GLU A 140 -13.69 0.83 7.24
N TRP A 141 -14.40 1.86 7.73
CA TRP A 141 -14.05 2.61 8.96
C TRP A 141 -15.08 2.50 10.09
N ARG A 142 -15.90 1.44 10.10
CA ARG A 142 -16.85 1.20 11.20
C ARG A 142 -16.20 0.44 12.36
N HIS A 143 -15.37 1.12 13.14
CA HIS A 143 -14.47 0.49 14.13
C HIS A 143 -15.19 0.08 15.43
N ALA A 144 -14.70 -0.97 16.10
CA ALA A 144 -15.18 -1.27 17.46
C ALA A 144 -14.64 -0.25 18.48
N LEU A 145 -13.33 0.02 18.46
CA LEU A 145 -12.69 1.02 19.30
C LEU A 145 -11.85 1.99 18.47
N SER A 146 -12.16 3.28 18.54
CA SER A 146 -11.41 4.34 17.87
C SER A 146 -10.69 5.21 18.88
N ILE A 147 -9.36 5.27 18.81
CA ILE A 147 -8.50 6.11 19.65
C ILE A 147 -7.80 7.13 18.75
N LYS A 148 -7.99 8.42 19.02
CA LYS A 148 -7.47 9.51 18.18
C LYS A 148 -6.74 10.55 19.01
N SER A 149 -5.47 10.78 18.69
CA SER A 149 -4.61 11.79 19.34
C SER A 149 -4.76 11.85 20.87
N SER A 150 -4.83 10.70 21.52
CA SER A 150 -5.05 10.55 22.96
C SER A 150 -3.76 10.15 23.68
N ALA A 151 -3.68 10.36 24.99
CA ALA A 151 -2.46 10.06 25.76
C ALA A 151 -2.73 9.23 27.03
N ASN A 152 -1.80 8.35 27.40
CA ASN A 152 -1.91 7.46 28.56
C ASN A 152 -3.23 6.67 28.54
N ILE A 153 -3.39 5.84 27.52
CA ILE A 153 -4.60 5.01 27.32
C ILE A 153 -4.23 3.54 27.53
N ARG A 154 -5.06 2.81 28.28
CA ARG A 154 -4.84 1.40 28.60
C ARG A 154 -6.06 0.58 28.24
N ILE A 155 -5.90 -0.38 27.33
CA ILE A 155 -6.94 -1.33 26.91
C ILE A 155 -6.53 -2.71 27.38
N ILE A 156 -7.30 -3.32 28.29
CA ILE A 156 -6.86 -4.51 29.03
C ILE A 156 -7.96 -5.58 29.05
N GLY A 157 -7.67 -6.78 28.55
CA GLY A 157 -8.51 -7.96 28.74
C GLY A 157 -9.75 -8.07 27.85
N LEU A 158 -9.97 -7.09 26.96
CA LEU A 158 -11.21 -6.97 26.18
C LEU A 158 -11.18 -7.83 24.91
N THR A 159 -12.37 -8.29 24.50
CA THR A 159 -12.60 -8.79 23.13
C THR A 159 -13.27 -7.71 22.29
N LEU A 160 -12.70 -7.36 21.14
CA LEU A 160 -13.21 -6.42 20.16
C LEU A 160 -13.62 -7.22 18.91
N ALA A 161 -14.92 -7.38 18.69
CA ALA A 161 -15.44 -8.38 17.76
C ALA A 161 -16.41 -7.82 16.72
N GLU A 162 -16.37 -8.41 15.53
CA GLU A 162 -17.36 -8.23 14.47
C GLU A 162 -17.59 -6.76 14.07
N SER A 163 -16.56 -5.92 14.10
CA SER A 163 -16.63 -4.55 13.59
C SER A 163 -16.88 -4.52 12.08
N GLY A 164 -17.40 -3.39 11.58
CA GLY A 164 -17.51 -3.10 10.15
C GLY A 164 -16.28 -2.43 9.55
N GLY A 165 -15.21 -2.32 10.35
CA GLY A 165 -13.91 -1.80 9.99
C GLY A 165 -12.87 -2.52 10.81
N ASP A 166 -12.15 -1.76 11.65
CA ASP A 166 -11.07 -2.32 12.49
C ASP A 166 -11.55 -2.61 13.92
N GLY A 167 -10.95 -3.62 14.55
CA GLY A 167 -11.15 -3.88 15.98
C GLY A 167 -10.69 -2.71 16.84
N ILE A 168 -9.42 -2.29 16.66
CA ILE A 168 -8.86 -1.08 17.29
C ILE A 168 -8.23 -0.20 16.22
N TYR A 169 -8.58 1.08 16.20
CA TYR A 169 -8.01 2.08 15.31
C TYR A 169 -7.27 3.15 16.11
N LEU A 170 -5.94 3.25 15.93
CA LEU A 170 -5.08 4.30 16.51
C LEU A 170 -4.84 5.39 15.47
N GLY A 171 -5.82 6.28 15.33
CA GLY A 171 -5.80 7.39 14.36
C GLY A 171 -5.29 8.70 14.93
N SER A 172 -5.40 9.74 14.11
CA SER A 172 -5.00 11.09 14.47
C SER A 172 -6.15 12.08 14.22
N LEU A 173 -6.36 13.03 15.12
CA LEU A 173 -7.21 14.20 14.88
C LEU A 173 -6.54 15.18 13.89
N LYS A 174 -5.21 15.21 13.89
CA LYS A 174 -4.36 15.94 12.94
C LYS A 174 -3.08 15.13 12.68
N PRO A 175 -2.48 15.15 11.48
CA PRO A 175 -1.32 14.32 11.16
C PRO A 175 -0.17 14.39 12.18
N ALA A 176 0.15 15.57 12.69
CA ALA A 176 1.24 15.76 13.65
C ALA A 176 0.91 15.38 15.11
N TRP A 177 -0.30 14.87 15.39
CA TRP A 177 -0.80 14.62 16.74
C TRP A 177 -0.95 13.11 16.98
N PRO A 178 0.14 12.41 17.35
CA PRO A 178 0.12 10.97 17.58
C PRO A 178 -0.71 10.62 18.82
N ASN A 179 -1.12 9.35 18.92
CA ASN A 179 -1.45 8.78 20.22
C ASN A 179 -0.16 8.58 21.03
N ARG A 180 -0.18 8.89 22.33
CA ARG A 180 1.01 8.81 23.20
C ARG A 180 0.79 7.86 24.37
N ASP A 181 1.79 7.05 24.68
CA ASP A 181 1.78 6.20 25.87
C ASP A 181 0.54 5.28 25.91
N ILE A 182 0.44 4.40 24.90
CA ILE A 182 -0.70 3.52 24.72
C ILE A 182 -0.30 2.09 25.10
N LEU A 183 -1.12 1.46 25.94
CA LEU A 183 -1.02 0.04 26.28
C LEU A 183 -2.24 -0.71 25.74
N ILE A 184 -2.02 -1.75 24.95
CA ILE A 184 -3.02 -2.75 24.58
C ILE A 184 -2.52 -4.09 25.09
N ARG A 185 -3.23 -4.72 26.03
CA ARG A 185 -2.76 -5.94 26.68
C ARG A 185 -3.85 -6.96 26.93
N ASP A 186 -3.54 -8.23 26.68
CA ASP A 186 -4.46 -9.35 26.91
C ASP A 186 -5.78 -9.18 26.12
N VAL A 187 -5.69 -8.64 24.91
CA VAL A 187 -6.83 -8.27 24.06
C VAL A 187 -7.04 -9.30 22.95
N VAL A 188 -8.29 -9.51 22.55
CA VAL A 188 -8.65 -10.31 21.38
C VAL A 188 -9.39 -9.45 20.36
N CYS A 189 -8.87 -9.36 19.14
CA CYS A 189 -9.55 -8.79 17.99
C CYS A 189 -10.09 -9.95 17.14
N ASP A 190 -11.41 -10.15 17.10
CA ASP A 190 -12.05 -11.34 16.54
C ASP A 190 -12.97 -10.98 15.36
N ARG A 191 -12.67 -11.55 14.18
CA ARG A 191 -13.57 -11.48 13.00
C ARG A 191 -13.96 -10.06 12.62
N ASN A 192 -13.00 -9.13 12.65
CA ASN A 192 -13.23 -7.76 12.18
C ASN A 192 -13.23 -7.69 10.64
N TYR A 193 -13.83 -6.64 10.07
CA TYR A 193 -14.10 -6.58 8.63
C TYR A 193 -12.89 -6.14 7.81
N ARG A 194 -12.07 -5.22 8.33
CA ARG A 194 -10.93 -4.65 7.62
C ARG A 194 -9.60 -4.97 8.28
N GLN A 195 -9.44 -4.75 9.58
CA GLN A 195 -8.22 -5.10 10.34
C GLN A 195 -8.53 -5.56 11.76
N GLY A 196 -7.64 -6.36 12.36
CA GLY A 196 -7.65 -6.53 13.81
C GLY A 196 -7.29 -5.20 14.51
N ILE A 197 -6.15 -4.61 14.15
CA ILE A 197 -5.68 -3.31 14.65
C ILE A 197 -5.10 -2.48 13.50
N SER A 198 -5.40 -1.19 13.45
CA SER A 198 -4.69 -0.23 12.59
C SER A 198 -3.93 0.79 13.42
N VAL A 199 -2.66 1.03 13.09
CA VAL A 199 -1.80 2.02 13.73
C VAL A 199 -1.38 3.08 12.72
N ILE A 200 -2.07 4.23 12.77
CA ILE A 200 -1.77 5.36 11.88
C ILE A 200 -0.67 6.23 12.48
N SER A 201 -0.81 6.57 13.76
CA SER A 201 0.21 7.33 14.47
C SER A 201 0.24 7.04 15.96
N ALA A 202 1.42 6.65 16.44
CA ALA A 202 1.69 6.38 17.83
C ALA A 202 3.14 6.71 18.23
N GLU A 203 3.29 7.14 19.47
CA GLU A 203 4.57 7.35 20.15
C GLU A 203 4.49 6.69 21.54
N ASN A 204 5.43 5.78 21.83
CA ASN A 204 5.40 4.91 23.01
C ASN A 204 4.15 4.01 23.05
N LEU A 205 4.07 3.08 22.10
CA LEU A 205 3.00 2.08 22.00
C LEU A 205 3.51 0.72 22.46
N LEU A 206 2.81 0.08 23.38
CA LEU A 206 3.02 -1.33 23.74
C LEU A 206 1.75 -2.13 23.45
N ILE A 207 1.88 -3.13 22.57
CA ILE A 207 0.88 -4.17 22.33
C ILE A 207 1.44 -5.49 22.87
N GLU A 208 0.76 -6.12 23.81
CA GLU A 208 1.25 -7.30 24.50
C GLU A 208 0.15 -8.37 24.63
N ASN A 209 0.52 -9.65 24.47
CA ASN A 209 -0.38 -10.79 24.69
C ASN A 209 -1.71 -10.64 23.92
N THR A 210 -1.66 -10.14 22.70
CA THR A 210 -2.86 -9.83 21.91
C THR A 210 -3.04 -10.85 20.80
N VAL A 211 -4.29 -11.25 20.58
CA VAL A 211 -4.69 -12.16 19.49
C VAL A 211 -5.48 -11.39 18.46
N MET A 212 -5.10 -11.46 17.18
CA MET A 212 -5.82 -10.84 16.06
C MET A 212 -6.14 -11.92 15.02
N ARG A 213 -7.42 -12.29 14.90
CA ARG A 213 -7.78 -13.47 14.11
C ARG A 213 -9.04 -13.33 13.27
N ASP A 214 -9.10 -14.17 12.24
CA ASP A 214 -10.26 -14.38 11.36
C ASP A 214 -10.77 -13.07 10.72
N THR A 215 -9.89 -12.09 10.56
CA THR A 215 -10.20 -10.83 9.86
C THR A 215 -10.46 -11.14 8.39
N ALA A 216 -11.64 -10.71 7.92
CA ALA A 216 -12.08 -10.96 6.56
C ALA A 216 -13.17 -9.95 6.16
N GLY A 217 -13.17 -9.55 4.89
CA GLY A 217 -14.08 -8.54 4.37
C GLY A 217 -13.37 -7.63 3.38
N THR A 218 -13.03 -6.42 3.81
CA THR A 218 -12.32 -5.45 2.96
C THR A 218 -10.80 -5.57 3.11
N PRO A 219 -10.04 -5.68 2.01
CA PRO A 219 -8.59 -5.63 2.06
C PRO A 219 -8.06 -4.38 2.77
N PRO A 220 -6.94 -4.47 3.53
CA PRO A 220 -6.02 -5.61 3.56
C PRO A 220 -6.53 -6.87 4.26
N ALA A 221 -7.48 -6.78 5.19
CA ALA A 221 -7.97 -7.92 5.98
C ALA A 221 -6.87 -8.57 6.86
N ALA A 222 -5.91 -7.78 7.31
CA ALA A 222 -4.76 -8.18 8.11
C ALA A 222 -5.06 -8.28 9.61
N GLY A 223 -4.19 -9.00 10.34
CA GLY A 223 -4.24 -9.04 11.80
C GLY A 223 -3.91 -7.67 12.41
N ILE A 224 -2.86 -7.02 11.91
CA ILE A 224 -2.51 -5.64 12.22
C ILE A 224 -1.84 -4.95 11.04
N ASP A 225 -2.10 -3.65 10.88
CA ASP A 225 -1.42 -2.81 9.89
C ASP A 225 -0.89 -1.51 10.53
N PHE A 226 0.41 -1.27 10.37
CA PHE A 226 1.03 0.03 10.61
C PHE A 226 1.02 0.83 9.30
N GLU A 227 0.01 1.69 9.15
CA GLU A 227 -0.33 2.37 7.89
C GLU A 227 -0.52 3.89 8.09
N PRO A 228 0.56 4.67 8.27
CA PRO A 228 0.46 6.12 8.28
C PRO A 228 -0.22 6.61 6.98
N ASN A 229 -1.11 7.59 7.12
CA ASN A 229 -1.76 8.29 6.01
C ASN A 229 -0.91 9.45 5.48
N HIS A 230 -0.03 10.03 6.29
CA HIS A 230 0.69 11.25 5.99
C HIS A 230 2.12 11.27 6.55
N ALA A 231 3.02 12.00 5.87
CA ALA A 231 4.42 12.11 6.26
C ALA A 231 4.68 12.75 7.64
N GLY A 232 3.70 13.49 8.18
CA GLY A 232 3.79 14.13 9.51
C GLY A 232 3.41 13.23 10.68
N GLU A 233 2.92 12.02 10.41
CA GLU A 233 2.57 11.03 11.42
C GLU A 233 3.82 10.29 11.92
N ARG A 234 3.70 9.64 13.07
CA ARG A 234 4.83 9.04 13.80
C ARG A 234 4.56 7.59 14.14
N LEU A 235 5.59 6.75 14.03
CA LEU A 235 5.66 5.39 14.56
C LEU A 235 6.93 5.24 15.40
N LYS A 236 6.90 5.80 16.60
CA LYS A 236 8.08 5.94 17.46
C LYS A 236 7.93 5.11 18.73
N ASN A 237 8.92 4.28 19.03
CA ASN A 237 8.92 3.39 20.18
C ASN A 237 7.65 2.51 20.22
N CYS A 238 7.35 1.85 19.10
CA CYS A 238 6.23 0.92 18.97
C CYS A 238 6.74 -0.51 19.20
N VAL A 239 6.23 -1.18 20.24
CA VAL A 239 6.62 -2.53 20.60
C VAL A 239 5.41 -3.45 20.58
N MET A 240 5.54 -4.58 19.90
CA MET A 240 4.64 -5.72 19.99
C MET A 240 5.37 -6.88 20.63
N ARG A 241 4.78 -7.52 21.65
CA ARG A 241 5.38 -8.71 22.26
C ARG A 241 4.36 -9.79 22.59
N ASN A 242 4.74 -11.05 22.38
CA ASN A 242 3.90 -12.22 22.65
C ASN A 242 2.52 -12.16 21.96
N CYS A 243 2.45 -11.57 20.76
CA CYS A 243 1.20 -11.45 20.01
C CYS A 243 1.02 -12.62 19.04
N LEU A 244 -0.24 -12.92 18.70
CA LEU A 244 -0.61 -13.95 17.73
C LEU A 244 -1.54 -13.35 16.66
N THR A 245 -1.18 -13.55 15.39
CA THR A 245 -2.10 -13.38 14.27
C THR A 245 -2.49 -14.75 13.74
N GLU A 246 -3.77 -14.92 13.42
CA GLU A 246 -4.28 -16.22 13.00
C GLU A 246 -5.39 -16.13 11.95
N ASN A 247 -5.25 -16.91 10.87
CA ASN A 247 -6.28 -17.13 9.85
C ASN A 247 -6.89 -15.85 9.27
N ASN A 248 -6.13 -14.76 9.22
CA ASN A 248 -6.57 -13.54 8.58
C ASN A 248 -6.52 -13.72 7.05
N HIS A 249 -7.53 -13.21 6.34
CA HIS A 249 -7.58 -13.30 4.88
C HIS A 249 -6.48 -12.44 4.22
N GLY A 250 -6.01 -11.42 4.93
CA GLY A 250 -4.85 -10.61 4.64
C GLY A 250 -3.59 -11.09 5.36
N ASP A 251 -2.68 -10.16 5.58
CA ASP A 251 -1.37 -10.47 6.18
C ASP A 251 -1.48 -10.56 7.72
N GLY A 252 -0.58 -11.28 8.37
CA GLY A 252 -0.54 -11.33 9.83
C GLY A 252 -0.15 -9.97 10.40
N TYR A 253 1.10 -9.59 10.13
CA TYR A 253 1.69 -8.31 10.52
C TYR A 253 2.04 -7.50 9.26
N GLU A 254 1.31 -6.42 9.00
CA GLU A 254 1.56 -5.50 7.88
C GLU A 254 2.16 -4.17 8.36
N PHE A 255 3.13 -3.68 7.59
CA PHE A 255 3.78 -2.39 7.77
C PHE A 255 3.77 -1.68 6.42
N TYR A 256 2.69 -0.94 6.15
CA TYR A 256 2.52 -0.17 4.93
C TYR A 256 2.98 1.29 5.12
N LEU A 257 4.27 1.53 4.92
CA LEU A 257 4.93 2.82 5.23
C LEU A 257 5.24 3.75 4.03
N PRO A 258 4.68 3.62 2.81
CA PRO A 258 5.09 4.49 1.69
C PRO A 258 4.61 5.95 1.80
N ASN A 259 3.74 6.27 2.76
CA ASN A 259 3.29 7.65 3.02
C ASN A 259 4.20 8.39 4.02
N LEU A 260 5.11 7.68 4.70
CA LEU A 260 6.24 8.29 5.39
C LEU A 260 7.38 8.54 4.40
N THR A 261 8.26 9.47 4.73
CA THR A 261 9.33 9.96 3.84
C THR A 261 10.66 10.01 4.58
N ALA A 262 11.75 10.32 3.88
CA ALA A 262 13.04 10.56 4.53
C ALA A 262 13.00 11.74 5.52
N ALA A 263 12.09 12.69 5.32
CA ALA A 263 11.89 13.84 6.19
C ALA A 263 10.98 13.55 7.42
N SER A 264 10.26 12.42 7.40
CA SER A 264 9.45 11.99 8.54
C SER A 264 10.34 11.70 9.76
N GLU A 265 9.73 11.74 10.96
CA GLU A 265 10.38 11.26 12.18
C GLU A 265 10.80 9.79 11.95
N PRO A 266 12.06 9.42 12.24
CA PRO A 266 12.52 8.04 12.06
C PRO A 266 11.65 7.06 12.83
N VAL A 267 11.26 5.97 12.17
CA VAL A 267 10.46 4.93 12.81
C VAL A 267 11.30 4.12 13.78
N ALA A 268 10.67 3.65 14.86
CA ALA A 268 11.30 2.74 15.82
C ALA A 268 10.28 1.68 16.23
N ILE A 269 10.37 0.52 15.57
CA ILE A 269 9.39 -0.57 15.66
C ILE A 269 10.09 -1.86 16.10
N ARG A 270 9.48 -2.58 17.04
CA ARG A 270 10.01 -3.86 17.51
C ARG A 270 8.91 -4.91 17.70
N LEU A 271 9.10 -6.08 17.13
CA LEU A 271 8.28 -7.27 17.36
C LEU A 271 9.13 -8.29 18.12
N GLU A 272 8.61 -8.82 19.22
CA GLU A 272 9.31 -9.78 20.07
C GLU A 272 8.43 -10.99 20.34
N ASN A 273 8.96 -12.19 20.11
CA ASN A 273 8.27 -13.44 20.46
C ASN A 273 6.81 -13.49 19.92
N CYS A 274 6.59 -12.92 18.74
CA CYS A 274 5.28 -12.89 18.09
C CYS A 274 5.13 -14.09 17.15
N ARG A 275 3.89 -14.49 16.90
CA ARG A 275 3.55 -15.64 16.07
C ARG A 275 2.52 -15.26 15.00
N SER A 276 2.66 -15.80 13.80
CA SER A 276 1.62 -15.78 12.77
C SER A 276 1.32 -17.21 12.34
N ARG A 277 0.04 -17.53 12.15
CA ARG A 277 -0.41 -18.86 11.70
C ARG A 277 -1.55 -18.75 10.69
N GLY A 278 -1.37 -19.33 9.50
CA GLY A 278 -2.48 -19.48 8.54
C GLY A 278 -2.93 -18.20 7.84
N ASP A 279 -2.28 -17.06 8.11
CA ASP A 279 -2.52 -15.79 7.42
C ASP A 279 -2.09 -15.88 5.94
N ARG A 280 -2.51 -14.93 5.09
CA ARG A 280 -2.11 -14.90 3.66
C ARG A 280 -0.60 -14.83 3.49
N SER A 281 0.01 -13.86 4.16
CA SER A 281 1.45 -13.74 4.40
C SER A 281 1.65 -13.45 5.89
N ALA A 282 2.76 -13.88 6.49
CA ALA A 282 2.97 -13.67 7.93
C ALA A 282 3.44 -12.25 8.25
N LEU A 283 4.43 -11.75 7.52
CA LEU A 283 5.02 -10.43 7.70
C LEU A 283 5.14 -9.72 6.35
N ARG A 284 4.59 -8.51 6.24
CA ARG A 284 4.73 -7.67 5.06
C ARG A 284 5.24 -6.28 5.42
N VAL A 285 6.36 -5.86 4.82
CA VAL A 285 6.98 -4.56 5.05
C VAL A 285 7.16 -3.84 3.72
N ILE A 286 6.45 -2.73 3.52
CA ILE A 286 6.52 -1.91 2.31
C ILE A 286 6.89 -0.48 2.68
N THR A 287 7.82 0.12 1.93
CA THR A 287 8.26 1.51 2.14
C THR A 287 8.24 2.31 0.83
N GLY A 288 8.65 3.58 0.88
CA GLY A 288 9.10 4.33 -0.31
C GLY A 288 10.52 3.94 -0.70
N ASN A 289 10.89 4.15 -1.97
CA ASN A 289 12.17 3.70 -2.53
C ASN A 289 13.14 4.83 -2.91
N ALA A 290 12.61 5.94 -3.46
CA ALA A 290 13.45 7.07 -3.81
C ALA A 290 14.03 7.70 -2.55
N GLU A 291 15.16 8.39 -2.69
CA GLU A 291 15.89 9.00 -1.56
C GLU A 291 15.02 9.92 -0.70
N ALA A 292 14.10 10.67 -1.33
CA ALA A 292 13.16 11.52 -0.60
C ALA A 292 12.01 10.74 0.06
N ASP A 293 11.63 9.57 -0.48
CA ASP A 293 10.45 8.81 -0.08
C ASP A 293 10.78 7.70 0.93
N ALA A 294 12.05 7.31 1.05
CA ALA A 294 12.47 6.22 1.91
C ALA A 294 12.45 6.64 3.38
N VAL A 295 11.43 6.18 4.12
CA VAL A 295 11.36 6.37 5.58
C VAL A 295 12.62 5.85 6.27
N ARG A 296 13.16 6.63 7.21
CA ARG A 296 14.34 6.30 8.02
C ARG A 296 13.96 5.61 9.33
N GLY A 297 14.95 5.07 10.03
CA GLY A 297 14.78 4.51 11.38
C GLY A 297 15.13 3.03 11.46
N THR A 298 14.50 2.31 12.38
CA THR A 298 14.79 0.90 12.64
C THR A 298 13.53 0.08 12.84
N MET A 299 13.54 -1.13 12.30
CA MET A 299 12.57 -2.18 12.62
C MET A 299 13.31 -3.47 12.98
N THR A 300 12.99 -4.06 14.13
CA THR A 300 13.53 -5.36 14.55
C THR A 300 12.41 -6.35 14.81
N VAL A 301 12.51 -7.52 14.19
CA VAL A 301 11.63 -8.67 14.40
C VAL A 301 12.46 -9.75 15.07
N ALA A 302 12.25 -9.98 16.36
CA ALA A 302 13.12 -10.82 17.18
C ALA A 302 12.35 -12.03 17.73
N ALA A 303 12.96 -13.21 17.62
CA ALA A 303 12.43 -14.47 18.16
C ALA A 303 10.99 -14.79 17.72
N CYS A 304 10.58 -14.35 16.52
CA CYS A 304 9.23 -14.54 16.01
C CYS A 304 9.12 -15.85 15.21
N ARG A 305 7.93 -16.45 15.19
CA ARG A 305 7.62 -17.68 14.43
C ARG A 305 6.49 -17.45 13.43
N PHE A 306 6.76 -17.67 12.16
CA PHE A 306 5.84 -17.48 11.05
C PHE A 306 5.50 -18.84 10.43
N GLU A 307 4.25 -19.26 10.54
CA GLU A 307 3.84 -20.61 10.23
C GLU A 307 2.67 -20.67 9.27
N GLN A 308 2.74 -21.63 8.35
CA GLN A 308 1.60 -22.01 7.52
C GLN A 308 0.97 -20.82 6.77
N ALA A 309 1.76 -19.79 6.46
CA ALA A 309 1.30 -18.69 5.62
C ALA A 309 0.84 -19.26 4.27
N GLN A 310 -0.26 -18.77 3.72
CA GLN A 310 -0.84 -19.34 2.49
C GLN A 310 0.01 -19.03 1.25
N ARG A 311 0.78 -17.93 1.28
CA ARG A 311 1.71 -17.48 0.23
C ARG A 311 3.13 -17.32 0.81
N ASN A 312 3.90 -16.34 0.33
CA ASN A 312 5.18 -15.97 0.92
C ASN A 312 5.00 -15.67 2.41
N ALA A 313 5.88 -16.19 3.27
CA ALA A 313 5.83 -15.92 4.69
C ALA A 313 6.23 -14.47 4.98
N VAL A 314 7.33 -14.01 4.36
CA VAL A 314 7.87 -12.66 4.53
C VAL A 314 7.91 -11.96 3.18
N VAL A 315 7.34 -10.76 3.10
CA VAL A 315 7.39 -9.90 1.91
C VAL A 315 8.03 -8.57 2.30
N ILE A 316 9.17 -8.24 1.70
CA ILE A 316 9.87 -6.96 1.92
C ILE A 316 9.92 -6.23 0.59
N GLY A 317 9.21 -5.11 0.49
CA GLY A 317 8.99 -4.40 -0.75
C GLY A 317 9.51 -2.97 -0.73
N ARG A 318 10.11 -2.56 -1.84
CA ARG A 318 10.53 -1.20 -2.18
C ARG A 318 11.58 -0.60 -1.24
N LYS A 319 12.05 -1.34 -0.24
CA LYS A 319 12.94 -0.87 0.84
C LYS A 319 14.38 -0.69 0.37
N PRO A 320 14.87 0.55 0.20
CA PRO A 320 16.24 0.76 -0.23
C PRO A 320 17.22 0.61 0.95
N PRO A 321 18.52 0.43 0.68
CA PRO A 321 19.55 0.34 1.72
C PRO A 321 19.67 1.61 2.58
N HIS A 322 19.47 2.79 1.99
CA HIS A 322 19.57 4.08 2.69
C HIS A 322 18.34 4.42 3.55
N GLY A 323 17.28 3.61 3.49
CA GLY A 323 16.06 3.79 4.28
C GLY A 323 16.15 3.16 5.68
N MET A 324 14.99 2.82 6.24
CA MET A 324 14.85 2.16 7.55
C MET A 324 15.65 0.85 7.58
N ALA A 325 16.53 0.68 8.57
CA ALA A 325 17.23 -0.59 8.79
C ALA A 325 16.24 -1.67 9.27
N LEU A 326 16.24 -2.84 8.61
CA LEU A 326 15.36 -3.96 8.95
C LEU A 326 16.17 -5.16 9.39
N THR A 327 15.88 -5.69 10.57
CA THR A 327 16.52 -6.91 11.10
C THR A 327 15.47 -7.96 11.47
N LEU A 328 15.62 -9.17 10.96
CA LEU A 328 14.97 -10.37 11.47
C LEU A 328 16.04 -11.14 12.26
N ASP A 329 15.84 -11.28 13.56
CA ASP A 329 16.76 -11.91 14.52
C ASP A 329 16.13 -13.16 15.13
N ARG A 330 16.79 -14.31 15.01
CA ARG A 330 16.36 -15.62 15.57
C ARG A 330 14.91 -15.98 15.24
N CYS A 331 14.47 -15.65 14.03
CA CYS A 331 13.12 -15.94 13.56
C CYS A 331 13.05 -17.33 12.93
N VAL A 332 11.86 -17.96 12.99
CA VAL A 332 11.60 -19.24 12.33
C VAL A 332 10.44 -19.09 11.36
N ILE A 333 10.65 -19.48 10.11
CA ILE A 333 9.63 -19.56 9.06
C ILE A 333 9.40 -21.03 8.74
N ALA A 334 8.18 -21.54 8.96
CA ALA A 334 7.92 -22.97 8.88
C ALA A 334 6.62 -23.32 8.15
N GLY A 335 6.68 -24.31 7.26
CA GLY A 335 5.50 -24.91 6.63
C GLY A 335 4.65 -23.93 5.79
N CYS A 336 5.22 -22.81 5.35
CA CYS A 336 4.51 -21.80 4.57
C CYS A 336 4.30 -22.25 3.11
N ALA A 337 3.38 -21.62 2.39
CA ALA A 337 2.96 -21.94 1.03
C ALA A 337 2.82 -23.46 0.78
N ALA A 338 2.24 -24.19 1.73
CA ALA A 338 2.11 -25.65 1.62
C ALA A 338 1.25 -26.01 0.39
N GLY A 339 1.68 -27.04 -0.36
CA GLY A 339 0.97 -27.51 -1.55
C GLY A 339 1.21 -26.69 -2.82
N THR A 340 2.10 -25.69 -2.81
CA THR A 340 2.49 -24.93 -4.01
C THR A 340 3.99 -24.62 -4.03
N ASN A 341 4.57 -24.52 -5.24
CA ASN A 341 5.97 -24.10 -5.44
C ASN A 341 6.08 -22.71 -6.07
N VAL A 342 4.96 -21.99 -6.20
CA VAL A 342 4.90 -20.66 -6.83
C VAL A 342 5.58 -19.60 -5.96
N PHE A 343 5.48 -19.73 -4.63
CA PHE A 343 5.96 -18.74 -3.68
C PHE A 343 7.24 -19.22 -2.98
N ALA A 344 8.26 -18.37 -2.95
CA ALA A 344 9.37 -18.49 -2.02
C ALA A 344 8.92 -18.13 -0.60
N ASP A 345 9.65 -18.55 0.43
CA ASP A 345 9.29 -18.20 1.81
C ASP A 345 9.53 -16.70 2.10
N LEU A 346 10.61 -16.14 1.53
CA LEU A 346 10.91 -14.70 1.56
C LEU A 346 10.89 -14.11 0.15
N LEU A 347 10.08 -13.07 -0.04
CA LEU A 347 10.02 -12.31 -1.29
C LEU A 347 10.55 -10.90 -1.07
N LEU A 348 11.59 -10.56 -1.82
CA LEU A 348 12.02 -9.18 -2.03
C LEU A 348 11.32 -8.64 -3.27
N THR A 349 10.81 -7.41 -3.22
CA THR A 349 10.16 -6.81 -4.39
C THR A 349 10.48 -5.33 -4.54
N ALA A 350 10.59 -4.85 -5.78
CA ALA A 350 10.62 -3.43 -6.11
C ALA A 350 9.82 -3.20 -7.39
N ARG A 351 9.29 -1.99 -7.54
CA ARG A 351 8.57 -1.60 -8.76
C ARG A 351 9.54 -1.30 -9.90
N ASN A 352 9.03 -1.21 -11.12
CA ASN A 352 9.86 -0.86 -12.28
C ASN A 352 10.37 0.58 -12.23
N GLU A 353 9.65 1.49 -11.56
CA GLU A 353 10.06 2.88 -11.37
C GLU A 353 10.96 3.12 -10.15
N ASP A 354 11.12 2.12 -9.28
CA ASP A 354 11.96 2.23 -8.09
C ASP A 354 13.44 2.33 -8.55
N GLN A 355 14.12 3.39 -8.10
CA GLN A 355 15.46 3.75 -8.57
C GLN A 355 16.57 3.06 -7.79
N SER A 356 16.27 2.60 -6.58
CA SER A 356 17.21 1.96 -5.67
C SER A 356 16.91 0.46 -5.53
N PRO A 357 17.94 -0.41 -5.44
CA PRO A 357 17.77 -1.81 -5.11
C PRO A 357 17.04 -2.00 -3.77
N VAL A 358 16.44 -3.18 -3.57
CA VAL A 358 15.99 -3.58 -2.24
C VAL A 358 17.24 -3.86 -1.38
N GLY A 359 17.31 -3.34 -0.16
CA GLY A 359 18.50 -3.54 0.65
C GLY A 359 18.45 -3.01 2.06
N GLY A 360 19.56 -3.12 2.80
CA GLY A 360 19.67 -2.74 4.21
C GLY A 360 18.88 -3.70 5.11
N ILE A 361 19.01 -5.01 4.83
CA ILE A 361 18.25 -6.09 5.48
C ILE A 361 19.24 -7.04 6.14
N ARG A 362 19.03 -7.32 7.42
CA ARG A 362 19.79 -8.32 8.17
C ARG A 362 18.89 -9.49 8.55
N LEU A 363 19.26 -10.70 8.11
CA LEU A 363 18.65 -11.95 8.55
C LEU A 363 19.65 -12.65 9.48
N ASP A 364 19.51 -12.45 10.78
CA ASP A 364 20.43 -12.99 11.79
C ASP A 364 19.84 -14.23 12.43
N ASP A 365 20.47 -15.37 12.19
CA ASP A 365 20.04 -16.68 12.67
C ASP A 365 18.59 -17.05 12.34
N VAL A 366 18.17 -16.76 11.11
CA VAL A 366 16.81 -17.06 10.64
C VAL A 366 16.75 -18.50 10.13
N THR A 367 15.76 -19.27 10.57
CA THR A 367 15.54 -20.65 10.11
C THR A 367 14.35 -20.75 9.15
N PHE A 368 14.54 -21.38 7.99
CA PHE A 368 13.48 -21.73 7.05
C PHE A 368 13.26 -23.25 7.05
N GLU A 369 12.06 -23.69 7.42
CA GLU A 369 11.61 -25.09 7.47
C GLU A 369 10.58 -25.32 6.36
N GLN A 370 11.05 -25.77 5.20
CA GLN A 370 10.18 -25.92 4.03
C GLN A 370 9.44 -27.27 4.04
N PRO A 371 8.16 -27.30 3.63
CA PRO A 371 7.42 -28.54 3.46
C PRO A 371 7.79 -29.29 2.16
N VAL A 372 8.50 -28.63 1.23
CA VAL A 372 8.93 -29.15 -0.07
C VAL A 372 10.18 -28.40 -0.52
N VAL A 373 11.08 -29.06 -1.27
CA VAL A 373 12.27 -28.43 -1.83
C VAL A 373 11.87 -27.37 -2.87
N ARG A 374 12.19 -26.10 -2.60
CA ARG A 374 11.99 -24.96 -3.52
C ARG A 374 12.89 -23.77 -3.11
N PRO A 375 13.03 -22.71 -3.94
CA PRO A 375 13.74 -21.51 -3.51
C PRO A 375 13.14 -20.92 -2.22
N TRP A 376 13.97 -20.70 -1.21
CA TRP A 376 13.54 -20.08 0.06
C TRP A 376 13.44 -18.56 -0.03
N ILE A 377 14.16 -17.95 -0.99
CA ILE A 377 14.17 -16.53 -1.25
C ILE A 377 14.05 -16.24 -2.75
N ALA A 378 13.31 -15.19 -3.10
CA ALA A 378 13.20 -14.68 -4.47
C ALA A 378 13.21 -13.16 -4.48
N CYS A 379 13.61 -12.55 -5.61
CA CYS A 379 13.51 -11.12 -5.84
C CYS A 379 12.71 -10.85 -7.11
N GLN A 380 11.66 -10.03 -7.00
CA GLN A 380 10.88 -9.51 -8.12
C GLN A 380 11.07 -8.00 -8.20
N SER A 381 12.04 -7.58 -9.01
CA SER A 381 12.41 -6.19 -9.17
C SER A 381 12.51 -5.83 -10.65
N GLY A 382 12.07 -4.61 -10.98
CA GLY A 382 12.31 -4.01 -12.28
C GLY A 382 13.70 -3.36 -12.40
N ALA A 383 14.51 -3.36 -11.35
CA ALA A 383 15.88 -2.86 -11.42
C ALA A 383 16.73 -3.73 -12.35
N GLU A 384 17.49 -3.07 -13.21
CA GLU A 384 18.26 -3.71 -14.28
C GLU A 384 19.60 -4.30 -13.83
N TYR A 385 20.21 -3.67 -12.82
CA TYR A 385 21.60 -3.90 -12.41
C TYR A 385 21.65 -4.54 -11.04
N GLU A 386 21.77 -3.73 -9.99
CA GLU A 386 21.64 -4.19 -8.63
C GLU A 386 20.15 -4.28 -8.26
N THR A 387 19.65 -5.49 -8.00
CA THR A 387 18.27 -5.70 -7.53
C THR A 387 18.19 -5.83 -6.01
N VAL A 388 19.24 -6.40 -5.41
CA VAL A 388 19.39 -6.61 -3.97
C VAL A 388 20.79 -6.20 -3.53
N VAL A 389 20.89 -5.39 -2.49
CA VAL A 389 22.17 -4.97 -1.88
C VAL A 389 22.07 -4.98 -0.36
N GLU A 390 23.21 -5.03 0.34
CA GLU A 390 23.25 -4.99 1.81
C GLU A 390 22.29 -5.99 2.49
N LEU A 391 22.16 -7.18 1.89
CA LEU A 391 21.52 -8.34 2.49
C LEU A 391 22.59 -9.11 3.25
N SER A 392 22.44 -9.23 4.57
CA SER A 392 23.49 -9.74 5.46
C SER A 392 22.96 -10.68 6.54
N GLY A 393 23.87 -11.39 7.21
CA GLY A 393 23.56 -12.28 8.32
C GLY A 393 23.70 -13.77 7.96
N THR A 394 23.00 -14.63 8.70
CA THR A 394 23.10 -16.08 8.54
C THR A 394 21.73 -16.74 8.59
N VAL A 395 21.51 -17.67 7.67
CA VAL A 395 20.27 -18.42 7.52
C VAL A 395 20.52 -19.92 7.67
N THR A 396 19.61 -20.62 8.33
CA THR A 396 19.54 -22.09 8.31
C THR A 396 18.38 -22.54 7.43
N LEU A 397 18.65 -23.36 6.43
CA LEU A 397 17.64 -23.93 5.53
C LEU A 397 17.47 -25.43 5.81
N ARG A 398 16.23 -25.83 6.11
CA ARG A 398 15.79 -27.22 6.33
C ARG A 398 14.79 -27.59 5.26
N GLN A 399 15.16 -28.55 4.42
CA GLN A 399 14.32 -29.05 3.33
C GLN A 399 14.13 -30.57 3.46
N PRO A 400 12.97 -31.13 3.06
CA PRO A 400 12.73 -32.56 3.14
C PRO A 400 13.73 -33.33 2.27
N GLY A 401 14.40 -34.34 2.85
CA GLY A 401 15.34 -35.20 2.13
C GLY A 401 16.72 -34.57 1.83
N ALA A 402 16.99 -33.34 2.27
CA ALA A 402 18.28 -32.69 2.14
C ALA A 402 18.97 -32.53 3.50
N ALA A 403 20.31 -32.49 3.50
CA ALA A 403 21.05 -32.08 4.69
C ALA A 403 20.76 -30.61 5.02
N GLU A 404 20.75 -30.27 6.31
CA GLU A 404 20.60 -28.88 6.77
C GLU A 404 21.72 -28.02 6.20
N GLN A 405 21.38 -26.83 5.68
CA GLN A 405 22.33 -25.88 5.11
C GLN A 405 22.41 -24.63 5.97
N ARG A 406 23.63 -24.22 6.31
CA ARG A 406 23.92 -22.93 6.94
C ARG A 406 24.48 -21.99 5.89
N ILE A 407 23.76 -20.91 5.59
CA ILE A 407 24.06 -19.97 4.50
C ILE A 407 24.47 -18.63 5.11
N ALA A 408 25.70 -18.20 4.86
CA ALA A 408 26.15 -16.84 5.17
C ALA A 408 25.78 -15.89 4.02
N LEU A 409 24.99 -14.85 4.31
CA LEU A 409 24.54 -13.87 3.34
C LEU A 409 25.64 -12.82 3.13
N THR A 410 26.63 -13.18 2.32
CA THR A 410 27.73 -12.28 1.94
C THR A 410 27.38 -11.47 0.69
N PRO A 411 28.10 -10.38 0.39
CA PRO A 411 27.96 -9.69 -0.90
C PRO A 411 28.17 -10.62 -2.12
N ALA A 412 29.08 -11.57 -2.01
CA ALA A 412 29.33 -12.57 -3.05
C ALA A 412 28.13 -13.52 -3.24
N TRP A 413 27.58 -14.04 -2.13
CA TRP A 413 26.36 -14.86 -2.17
C TRP A 413 25.17 -14.10 -2.77
N THR A 414 25.00 -12.83 -2.38
CA THR A 414 23.92 -11.96 -2.88
C THR A 414 24.05 -11.76 -4.39
N SER A 415 25.25 -11.45 -4.87
CA SER A 415 25.52 -11.26 -6.32
C SER A 415 25.33 -12.53 -7.13
N GLN A 416 25.65 -13.70 -6.55
CA GLN A 416 25.43 -15.01 -7.17
C GLN A 416 23.93 -15.39 -7.20
N THR A 417 23.20 -15.08 -6.14
CA THR A 417 21.78 -15.42 -5.99
C THR A 417 20.88 -14.49 -6.79
N PHE A 418 21.23 -13.20 -6.86
CA PHE A 418 20.51 -12.16 -7.58
C PHE A 418 21.43 -11.48 -8.60
N PRO A 419 21.86 -12.20 -9.65
CA PRO A 419 22.73 -11.62 -10.66
C PRO A 419 22.01 -10.47 -11.40
N PRO A 420 22.75 -9.45 -11.86
CA PRO A 420 22.19 -8.40 -12.70
C PRO A 420 21.45 -8.99 -13.89
N ARG A 421 20.29 -8.42 -14.20
CA ARG A 421 19.51 -8.87 -15.35
C ARG A 421 20.25 -8.57 -16.65
N PHE A 422 20.90 -7.41 -16.71
CA PHE A 422 21.73 -7.02 -17.84
C PHE A 422 23.17 -6.81 -17.40
N THR A 423 24.11 -7.41 -18.12
CA THR A 423 25.56 -7.33 -17.82
C THR A 423 26.21 -6.05 -18.34
N VAL A 424 25.57 -5.35 -19.27
CA VAL A 424 26.09 -4.12 -19.89
C VAL A 424 25.39 -2.91 -19.29
N ARG A 425 26.11 -1.91 -18.77
CA ARG A 425 25.47 -0.69 -18.26
C ARG A 425 25.21 0.31 -19.39
N VAL A 426 23.95 0.67 -19.64
CA VAL A 426 23.56 1.66 -20.65
C VAL A 426 22.88 2.83 -19.94
N PRO A 427 23.55 3.98 -19.77
CA PRO A 427 23.01 5.08 -18.99
C PRO A 427 21.87 5.80 -19.72
N ARG A 428 21.01 6.48 -18.96
CA ARG A 428 20.15 7.53 -19.54
C ARG A 428 21.02 8.70 -19.98
N VAL A 429 20.68 9.31 -21.11
CA VAL A 429 21.36 10.52 -21.62
C VAL A 429 20.54 11.75 -21.26
N ALA A 430 21.21 12.80 -20.80
CA ALA A 430 20.55 14.07 -20.49
C ALA A 430 19.95 14.71 -21.77
N PRO A 431 18.80 15.38 -21.68
CA PRO A 431 18.20 16.05 -22.82
C PRO A 431 19.05 17.25 -23.25
N ALA A 432 19.50 17.30 -24.52
CA ALA A 432 20.32 18.37 -25.09
C ALA A 432 19.56 19.20 -26.13
N LEU A 433 18.33 19.62 -25.82
CA LEU A 433 17.40 20.23 -26.79
C LEU A 433 17.95 21.44 -27.56
N ALA A 434 18.90 22.18 -26.98
CA ALA A 434 19.53 23.32 -27.63
C ALA A 434 20.32 22.96 -28.91
N SER A 435 20.79 21.71 -29.04
CA SER A 435 21.51 21.23 -30.23
C SER A 435 20.63 20.38 -31.15
N ALA A 436 19.32 20.31 -30.90
CA ALA A 436 18.42 19.48 -31.69
C ALA A 436 18.18 20.05 -33.09
N SER A 437 18.27 19.21 -34.11
CA SER A 437 17.85 19.54 -35.48
C SER A 437 16.51 18.88 -35.79
N VAL A 438 15.51 19.67 -36.17
CA VAL A 438 14.13 19.20 -36.31
C VAL A 438 13.84 18.75 -37.73
N VAL A 439 13.27 17.55 -37.86
CA VAL A 439 12.79 16.97 -39.11
C VAL A 439 11.26 16.95 -39.08
N ASN A 440 10.63 17.67 -40.01
CA ASN A 440 9.17 17.71 -40.16
C ASN A 440 8.78 17.55 -41.64
N ASN A 441 8.72 16.31 -42.10
CA ASN A 441 8.51 15.98 -43.51
C ASN A 441 7.02 15.82 -43.89
N ALA A 442 6.10 16.14 -42.98
CA ALA A 442 4.66 16.02 -43.21
C ALA A 442 3.97 17.34 -42.93
N ALA A 443 3.13 17.80 -43.87
CA ALA A 443 2.34 19.03 -43.72
C ALA A 443 1.04 18.79 -42.92
N GLY A 444 0.50 19.85 -42.32
CA GLY A 444 -0.81 19.83 -41.67
C GLY A 444 -0.92 18.90 -40.46
N VAL A 445 -2.13 18.48 -40.11
CA VAL A 445 -2.37 17.58 -38.96
C VAL A 445 -2.13 16.12 -39.40
N GLN A 446 -1.34 15.39 -38.61
CA GLN A 446 -1.01 13.98 -38.86
C GLN A 446 -1.52 13.11 -37.73
N ARG A 447 -1.91 11.87 -38.07
CA ARG A 447 -2.23 10.84 -37.07
C ARG A 447 -0.95 10.34 -36.41
N LEU A 448 -1.02 10.13 -35.11
CA LEU A 448 0.06 9.60 -34.29
C LEU A 448 -0.20 8.14 -33.94
N ALA A 449 0.85 7.44 -33.51
CA ALA A 449 0.68 6.13 -32.88
C ALA A 449 -0.28 6.24 -31.67
N PRO A 450 -1.35 5.43 -31.61
CA PRO A 450 -2.42 5.59 -30.61
C PRO A 450 -2.04 5.00 -29.24
N LEU A 451 -0.83 5.31 -28.77
CA LEU A 451 -0.29 4.81 -27.51
C LEU A 451 -0.92 5.56 -26.33
N ARG A 452 -1.43 4.79 -25.36
CA ARG A 452 -2.20 5.29 -24.23
C ARG A 452 -1.28 5.54 -23.05
N LEU A 453 -0.94 6.80 -22.82
CA LEU A 453 -0.19 7.25 -21.65
C LEU A 453 -0.99 7.01 -20.37
N ARG A 454 -0.37 6.35 -19.38
CA ARG A 454 -1.00 5.90 -18.14
C ARG A 454 -0.85 6.94 -17.02
N ARG A 455 -1.95 7.31 -16.36
CA ARG A 455 -2.03 8.26 -15.23
C ARG A 455 -1.54 9.67 -15.56
N GLU A 456 -0.26 9.92 -15.36
CA GLU A 456 0.40 11.21 -15.55
C GLU A 456 1.62 11.06 -16.44
N GLY A 457 1.80 12.03 -17.33
CA GLY A 457 3.04 12.20 -18.07
C GLY A 457 3.00 13.42 -18.96
N ALA A 458 3.90 13.46 -19.93
CA ALA A 458 4.06 14.62 -20.79
C ALA A 458 4.44 14.20 -22.22
N TYR A 459 4.00 15.02 -23.17
CA TYR A 459 4.48 15.00 -24.54
C TYR A 459 5.37 16.22 -24.76
N LEU A 460 6.57 16.00 -25.30
CA LEU A 460 7.44 17.08 -25.75
C LEU A 460 7.20 17.30 -27.25
N PHE A 461 7.09 18.55 -27.67
CA PHE A 461 6.93 18.89 -29.08
C PHE A 461 7.73 20.13 -29.45
N HIS A 462 8.14 20.22 -30.72
CA HIS A 462 8.81 21.40 -31.26
C HIS A 462 7.85 22.20 -32.13
N ALA A 463 7.84 23.52 -32.00
CA ALA A 463 6.99 24.39 -32.80
C ALA A 463 7.71 25.68 -33.24
N GLN A 464 7.26 26.25 -34.36
CA GLN A 464 7.77 27.50 -34.90
C GLN A 464 7.01 28.70 -34.33
N ALA A 465 7.71 29.83 -34.17
CA ALA A 465 7.09 31.08 -33.76
C ALA A 465 6.01 31.50 -34.77
N GLY A 466 4.83 31.87 -34.29
CA GLY A 466 3.76 32.40 -35.13
C GLY A 466 2.97 31.38 -35.95
N GLU A 467 3.39 30.10 -36.00
CA GLU A 467 2.63 29.04 -36.68
C GLU A 467 1.60 28.39 -35.75
N GLU A 468 0.38 28.14 -36.23
CA GLU A 468 -0.63 27.46 -35.42
C GLU A 468 -0.28 25.98 -35.20
N VAL A 469 -0.19 25.59 -33.94
CA VAL A 469 -0.05 24.21 -33.49
C VAL A 469 -1.42 23.66 -33.13
N VAL A 470 -1.76 22.51 -33.69
CA VAL A 470 -2.98 21.75 -33.40
C VAL A 470 -2.59 20.42 -32.76
N LEU A 471 -3.07 20.16 -31.55
CA LEU A 471 -2.91 18.89 -30.85
C LEU A 471 -4.31 18.34 -30.53
N VAL A 472 -4.58 17.08 -30.86
CA VAL A 472 -5.87 16.45 -30.57
C VAL A 472 -5.66 15.17 -29.80
N GLY A 473 -6.31 15.05 -28.64
CA GLY A 473 -6.22 13.87 -27.80
C GLY A 473 -7.53 13.53 -27.12
N GLN A 474 -7.53 12.42 -26.37
CA GLN A 474 -8.69 11.97 -25.62
C GLN A 474 -8.27 11.23 -24.35
N GLN A 475 -9.11 11.30 -23.32
CA GLN A 475 -8.99 10.43 -22.15
C GLN A 475 -9.86 9.18 -22.29
N THR A 476 -9.41 8.06 -21.73
CA THR A 476 -10.09 6.77 -21.77
C THR A 476 -10.13 6.15 -20.39
N GLN A 477 -11.28 5.57 -20.03
CA GLN A 477 -11.45 4.88 -18.77
C GLN A 477 -10.55 3.65 -18.66
N VAL A 478 -10.00 3.42 -17.48
CA VAL A 478 -9.31 2.18 -17.10
C VAL A 478 -10.10 1.52 -15.98
N GLY A 479 -10.37 0.21 -16.09
CA GLY A 479 -11.19 -0.51 -15.12
C GLY A 479 -12.54 0.17 -14.86
N ARG A 480 -12.83 0.47 -13.58
CA ARG A 480 -14.04 1.17 -13.13
C ARG A 480 -13.75 2.56 -12.54
N TYR A 481 -12.57 3.13 -12.81
CA TYR A 481 -12.20 4.41 -12.24
C TYR A 481 -13.06 5.56 -12.78
N ALA A 482 -13.46 6.47 -11.90
CA ALA A 482 -14.17 7.69 -12.28
C ALA A 482 -13.25 8.67 -13.05
N PRO A 483 -13.81 9.61 -13.82
CA PRO A 483 -13.01 10.69 -14.40
C PRO A 483 -12.49 11.60 -13.29
N ASP A 484 -11.16 11.78 -13.24
CA ASP A 484 -10.45 12.63 -12.27
C ASP A 484 -9.29 13.35 -12.99
N ALA A 485 -9.60 13.88 -14.17
CA ALA A 485 -8.59 14.49 -15.03
C ALA A 485 -8.39 15.97 -14.71
N LYS A 486 -7.14 16.38 -14.59
CA LYS A 486 -6.76 17.80 -14.57
C LYS A 486 -6.77 18.34 -16.00
N PRO A 487 -6.91 19.67 -16.20
CA PRO A 487 -6.79 20.27 -17.53
C PRO A 487 -5.46 19.89 -18.21
N LEU A 488 -5.48 19.76 -19.52
CA LEU A 488 -4.27 19.72 -20.35
C LEU A 488 -3.56 21.06 -20.23
N ILE A 489 -2.24 21.05 -20.01
CA ILE A 489 -1.45 22.27 -19.85
C ILE A 489 -0.30 22.28 -20.85
N VAL A 490 -0.24 23.30 -21.70
CA VAL A 490 0.93 23.57 -22.54
C VAL A 490 1.85 24.56 -21.85
N ARG A 491 3.12 24.20 -21.72
CA ARG A 491 4.17 25.02 -21.12
C ARG A 491 5.30 25.31 -22.10
N ALA A 492 5.85 26.52 -22.01
CA ALA A 492 7.15 26.86 -22.59
C ALA A 492 8.30 26.25 -21.77
N ALA A 493 9.51 26.27 -22.34
CA ALA A 493 10.71 25.72 -21.70
C ALA A 493 11.07 26.39 -20.36
N ASP A 494 10.68 27.66 -20.16
CA ASP A 494 10.81 28.41 -18.91
C ASP A 494 9.76 28.04 -17.84
N GLY A 495 8.86 27.09 -18.15
CA GLY A 495 7.78 26.63 -17.27
C GLY A 495 6.49 27.46 -17.36
N ARG A 496 6.48 28.58 -18.09
CA ARG A 496 5.30 29.43 -18.27
C ARG A 496 4.16 28.68 -18.96
N VAL A 497 2.96 28.77 -18.39
CA VAL A 497 1.75 28.18 -18.99
C VAL A 497 1.29 29.07 -20.15
N LEU A 498 1.14 28.47 -21.32
CA LEU A 498 0.64 29.17 -22.52
C LEU A 498 -0.81 28.84 -22.84
N LYS A 499 -1.26 27.63 -22.50
CA LYS A 499 -2.64 27.19 -22.73
C LYS A 499 -3.06 26.19 -21.67
N SER A 500 -4.31 26.28 -21.25
CA SER A 500 -4.98 25.26 -20.44
C SER A 500 -6.31 24.90 -21.09
N VAL A 501 -6.59 23.60 -21.25
CA VAL A 501 -7.83 23.11 -21.85
C VAL A 501 -8.41 22.01 -20.95
N PRO A 502 -9.66 22.12 -20.48
CA PRO A 502 -10.29 21.06 -19.70
C PRO A 502 -10.43 19.79 -20.54
N LEU A 503 -10.26 18.62 -19.91
CA LEU A 503 -10.50 17.35 -20.58
C LEU A 503 -12.01 17.03 -20.59
N PRO A 504 -12.61 16.77 -21.77
CA PRO A 504 -14.01 16.38 -21.87
C PRO A 504 -14.20 14.95 -21.37
N ALA A 505 -15.45 14.47 -21.37
CA ALA A 505 -15.78 13.10 -20.97
C ALA A 505 -14.96 12.02 -21.72
N PHE A 506 -14.91 10.81 -21.18
CA PHE A 506 -14.16 9.72 -21.80
C PHE A 506 -14.50 9.54 -23.29
N ARG A 507 -13.45 9.36 -24.11
CA ARG A 507 -13.49 9.20 -25.57
C ARG A 507 -13.96 10.43 -26.36
N ALA A 508 -14.32 11.53 -25.70
CA ALA A 508 -14.51 12.80 -26.39
C ALA A 508 -13.15 13.41 -26.74
N ARG A 509 -13.07 14.03 -27.92
CA ARG A 509 -11.85 14.65 -28.42
C ARG A 509 -11.66 16.02 -27.76
N ALA A 510 -10.48 16.24 -27.21
CA ALA A 510 -9.99 17.54 -26.77
C ALA A 510 -9.05 18.07 -27.84
N GLU A 511 -9.41 19.21 -28.42
CA GLU A 511 -8.57 19.91 -29.39
C GLU A 511 -7.92 21.12 -28.73
N LEU A 512 -6.60 21.21 -28.86
CA LEU A 512 -5.79 22.31 -28.37
C LEU A 512 -5.14 23.01 -29.55
N ARG A 513 -5.47 24.29 -29.70
CA ARG A 513 -4.84 25.22 -30.65
C ARG A 513 -4.02 26.25 -29.91
N ILE A 514 -2.79 26.46 -30.36
CA ILE A 514 -1.87 27.44 -29.79
C ILE A 514 -0.95 27.99 -30.88
N THR A 515 -0.69 29.30 -30.84
CA THR A 515 0.34 29.95 -31.63
C THR A 515 1.54 30.23 -30.72
N PRO A 516 2.67 29.52 -30.87
CA PRO A 516 3.83 29.68 -30.01
C PRO A 516 4.47 31.07 -30.18
N PRO A 517 4.88 31.74 -29.09
CA PRO A 517 5.50 33.07 -29.16
C PRO A 517 6.95 33.04 -29.64
N ALA A 518 7.61 31.89 -29.58
CA ALA A 518 9.00 31.70 -29.99
C ALA A 518 9.17 30.32 -30.64
N THR A 519 10.17 30.15 -31.51
CA THR A 519 10.54 28.84 -32.02
C THR A 519 11.24 28.06 -30.91
N GLY A 520 10.85 26.80 -30.70
CA GLY A 520 11.51 25.94 -29.73
C GLY A 520 10.63 24.79 -29.24
N PHE A 521 11.02 24.25 -28.09
CA PHE A 521 10.37 23.11 -27.46
C PHE A 521 9.34 23.51 -26.41
N TYR A 522 8.26 22.76 -26.39
CA TYR A 522 7.10 22.95 -25.53
C TYR A 522 6.63 21.61 -24.97
N THR A 523 6.00 21.65 -23.80
CA THR A 523 5.51 20.45 -23.13
C THR A 523 4.00 20.50 -23.02
N LEU A 524 3.32 19.42 -23.44
CA LEU A 524 1.93 19.14 -23.11
C LEU A 524 1.90 18.21 -21.89
N ALA A 525 1.58 18.76 -20.72
CA ALA A 525 1.40 18.00 -19.50
C ALA A 525 0.00 17.38 -19.42
N VAL A 526 -0.05 16.13 -18.98
CA VAL A 526 -1.27 15.32 -18.90
C VAL A 526 -1.36 14.70 -17.51
N ASN A 527 -2.51 14.83 -16.86
CA ASN A 527 -2.84 14.10 -15.64
C ASN A 527 -4.31 13.69 -15.70
N VAL A 528 -4.55 12.38 -15.82
CA VAL A 528 -5.89 11.76 -15.94
C VAL A 528 -6.24 10.88 -14.75
N GLY A 529 -5.62 11.12 -13.60
CA GLY A 529 -5.83 10.32 -12.39
C GLY A 529 -5.47 8.85 -12.61
N ALA A 530 -6.38 7.93 -12.27
CA ALA A 530 -6.19 6.49 -12.47
C ALA A 530 -6.55 6.00 -13.89
N ASN A 531 -6.75 6.89 -14.87
CA ASN A 531 -7.14 6.55 -16.24
C ASN A 531 -5.96 6.65 -17.23
N ALA A 532 -6.24 6.75 -18.54
CA ALA A 532 -5.23 6.87 -19.59
C ALA A 532 -5.59 7.94 -20.63
N PHE A 533 -4.58 8.53 -21.27
CA PHE A 533 -4.71 9.56 -22.30
C PHE A 533 -3.98 9.16 -23.59
N THR A 534 -4.53 9.50 -24.74
CA THR A 534 -3.88 9.31 -26.03
C THR A 534 -3.86 10.62 -26.79
N LEU A 535 -2.67 11.05 -27.21
CA LEU A 535 -2.53 12.06 -28.24
C LEU A 535 -2.72 11.39 -29.61
N LEU A 536 -3.84 11.68 -30.26
CA LEU A 536 -4.25 11.04 -31.50
C LEU A 536 -3.64 11.71 -32.72
N GLU A 537 -3.54 13.04 -32.69
CA GLU A 537 -3.13 13.84 -33.83
C GLU A 537 -2.30 15.05 -33.38
N ALA A 538 -1.36 15.46 -34.23
CA ALA A 538 -0.58 16.68 -34.05
C ALA A 538 -0.24 17.33 -35.40
N SER A 539 -0.08 18.64 -35.43
CA SER A 539 0.51 19.36 -36.59
C SER A 539 2.03 19.47 -36.55
N VAL A 540 2.65 19.05 -35.44
CA VAL A 540 4.08 19.21 -35.14
C VAL A 540 4.75 17.88 -34.78
N PRO A 541 6.09 17.79 -34.75
CA PRO A 541 6.81 16.66 -34.16
C PRO A 541 6.56 16.53 -32.67
N VAL A 542 6.29 15.30 -32.22
CA VAL A 542 5.98 14.97 -30.82
C VAL A 542 6.70 13.70 -30.38
N ALA A 543 7.21 13.71 -29.16
CA ALA A 543 7.85 12.55 -28.53
C ALA A 543 7.43 12.38 -27.06
N PHE A 544 7.56 11.15 -26.56
CA PHE A 544 7.77 10.91 -25.14
C PHE A 544 9.23 11.22 -24.78
N GLU A 545 9.46 11.89 -23.65
CA GLU A 545 10.79 12.08 -23.08
C GLU A 545 11.04 11.02 -22.00
N THR A 546 12.13 10.24 -22.14
CA THR A 546 12.49 9.16 -21.23
C THR A 546 13.79 9.43 -20.46
N SER A 547 14.14 10.71 -20.30
CA SER A 547 15.39 11.16 -19.68
C SER A 547 15.44 10.87 -18.17
N LYS A 548 14.27 10.94 -17.51
CA LYS A 548 14.10 10.72 -16.06
C LYS A 548 13.56 9.35 -15.73
N LYS A 549 12.62 8.84 -16.54
CA LYS A 549 11.92 7.55 -16.34
C LYS A 549 11.39 7.02 -17.67
N ALA A 550 11.10 5.71 -17.72
CA ALA A 550 10.43 5.10 -18.86
C ALA A 550 9.00 5.64 -19.05
N ALA A 551 8.52 5.66 -20.30
CA ALA A 551 7.15 6.08 -20.62
C ALA A 551 6.16 4.99 -20.15
N GLY A 552 5.17 5.40 -19.33
CA GLY A 552 4.11 4.52 -18.84
C GLY A 552 2.95 4.41 -19.80
N LEU A 553 2.69 3.22 -20.31
CA LEU A 553 1.67 2.93 -21.29
C LEU A 553 0.71 1.84 -20.79
N ILE A 554 -0.49 1.77 -21.38
CA ILE A 554 -1.47 0.73 -21.04
C ILE A 554 -2.22 0.21 -22.26
N ALA A 555 -2.27 -1.12 -22.41
CA ALA A 555 -3.17 -1.83 -23.32
C ALA A 555 -3.32 -1.15 -24.70
N SER A 556 -2.20 -0.81 -25.32
CA SER A 556 -2.16 -0.06 -26.58
C SER A 556 -1.03 -0.55 -27.48
N THR A 557 -1.31 -0.66 -28.78
CA THR A 557 -0.33 -1.07 -29.79
C THR A 557 0.05 0.11 -30.68
N GLY A 558 1.25 0.04 -31.26
CA GLY A 558 1.76 1.09 -32.13
C GLY A 558 3.27 1.05 -32.27
N SER A 559 3.80 1.93 -33.11
CA SER A 559 5.24 2.09 -33.28
C SER A 559 5.73 3.39 -32.66
N LEU A 560 6.85 3.30 -31.97
CA LEU A 560 7.67 4.43 -31.56
C LEU A 560 8.93 4.47 -32.41
N TYR A 561 9.50 5.65 -32.54
CA TYR A 561 10.73 5.84 -33.29
C TYR A 561 11.77 6.55 -32.43
N ALA A 562 13.04 6.20 -32.62
CA ALA A 562 14.15 6.80 -31.88
C ALA A 562 15.26 7.20 -32.85
N ALA A 563 15.71 8.45 -32.77
CA ALA A 563 16.83 8.93 -33.56
C ALA A 563 18.15 8.55 -32.88
N VAL A 564 18.90 7.64 -33.49
CA VAL A 564 20.22 7.22 -33.02
C VAL A 564 21.28 8.04 -33.77
N PRO A 565 22.10 8.85 -33.07
CA PRO A 565 23.18 9.60 -33.71
C PRO A 565 24.18 8.67 -34.42
N LYS A 566 24.75 9.15 -35.53
CA LYS A 566 25.77 8.41 -36.27
C LYS A 566 27.00 8.18 -35.38
N GLY A 567 27.55 6.97 -35.40
CA GLY A 567 28.70 6.59 -34.58
C GLY A 567 28.36 6.27 -33.12
N THR A 568 27.08 6.12 -32.76
CA THR A 568 26.70 5.68 -31.41
C THR A 568 27.23 4.27 -31.16
N GLY A 569 28.13 4.12 -30.19
CA GLY A 569 28.76 2.84 -29.86
C GLY A 569 27.92 1.93 -28.96
N LEU A 570 27.13 2.51 -28.05
CA LEU A 570 26.34 1.76 -27.06
C LEU A 570 24.98 2.42 -26.84
N PHE A 571 23.90 1.67 -27.06
CA PHE A 571 22.54 2.11 -26.75
C PHE A 571 21.59 0.94 -26.52
N ALA A 572 20.41 1.21 -25.96
CA ALA A 572 19.40 0.19 -25.74
C ALA A 572 17.97 0.73 -25.85
N PHE A 573 17.04 -0.17 -26.16
CA PHE A 573 15.59 0.06 -26.07
C PHE A 573 15.01 -0.90 -25.05
N GLY A 574 14.58 -0.37 -23.92
CA GLY A 574 14.01 -1.12 -22.80
C GLY A 574 12.50 -1.23 -22.89
N VAL A 575 11.97 -2.38 -22.53
CA VAL A 575 10.53 -2.66 -22.44
C VAL A 575 10.26 -3.55 -21.21
N SER A 576 9.21 -3.26 -20.45
CA SER A 576 8.79 -4.10 -19.31
C SER A 576 7.27 -4.13 -19.17
N GLY A 577 6.70 -5.27 -18.79
CA GLY A 577 5.36 -5.32 -18.19
C GLY A 577 5.39 -4.83 -16.74
N GLU A 578 4.25 -4.41 -16.19
CA GLU A 578 4.14 -3.94 -14.81
C GLU A 578 3.10 -4.76 -14.05
N GLY A 579 3.44 -5.32 -12.89
CA GLY A 579 2.50 -6.15 -12.12
C GLY A 579 2.54 -7.64 -12.47
N GLU A 580 1.73 -8.43 -11.76
CA GLU A 580 1.79 -9.89 -11.84
C GLU A 580 1.12 -10.41 -13.12
N GLY A 581 1.95 -10.85 -14.08
CA GLY A 581 1.48 -11.50 -15.32
C GLY A 581 1.07 -10.53 -16.44
N GLU A 582 1.23 -9.22 -16.24
CA GLU A 582 1.06 -8.22 -17.30
C GLU A 582 2.31 -8.20 -18.19
N GLY A 583 2.11 -8.16 -19.52
CA GLY A 583 3.21 -8.14 -20.45
C GLY A 583 2.87 -7.51 -21.79
N VAL A 584 3.91 -7.36 -22.61
CA VAL A 584 3.85 -6.72 -23.93
C VAL A 584 4.76 -7.46 -24.91
N LYS A 585 4.37 -7.50 -26.18
CA LYS A 585 5.26 -7.92 -27.28
C LYS A 585 5.99 -6.71 -27.82
N ALA A 586 7.30 -6.82 -28.01
CA ALA A 586 8.08 -5.76 -28.62
C ALA A 586 9.00 -6.28 -29.72
N THR A 587 9.15 -5.49 -30.78
CA THR A 587 10.10 -5.75 -31.88
C THR A 587 10.87 -4.47 -32.20
N VAL A 588 12.21 -4.57 -32.22
CA VAL A 588 13.12 -3.49 -32.60
C VAL A 588 13.62 -3.72 -34.01
N ARG A 589 13.52 -2.69 -34.85
CA ARG A 589 14.01 -2.67 -36.23
C ARG A 589 15.04 -1.56 -36.42
N ASP A 590 16.06 -1.89 -37.20
CA ASP A 590 17.06 -0.93 -37.65
C ASP A 590 16.46 0.01 -38.73
N PRO A 591 17.17 1.08 -39.14
CA PRO A 591 16.67 2.05 -40.12
C PRO A 591 16.38 1.47 -41.51
N SER A 592 16.86 0.26 -41.83
CA SER A 592 16.51 -0.45 -43.07
C SER A 592 15.18 -1.20 -42.97
N GLY A 593 14.59 -1.26 -41.77
CA GLY A 593 13.37 -2.02 -41.47
C GLY A 593 13.62 -3.47 -41.03
N ARG A 594 14.89 -3.90 -40.99
CA ARG A 594 15.27 -5.25 -40.55
C ARG A 594 15.06 -5.39 -39.04
N ALA A 595 14.33 -6.43 -38.63
CA ALA A 595 14.14 -6.74 -37.22
C ALA A 595 15.42 -7.34 -36.63
N LEU A 596 15.97 -6.69 -35.60
CA LEU A 596 17.15 -7.17 -34.89
C LEU A 596 16.81 -7.87 -33.59
N TRP A 597 15.65 -7.56 -33.00
CA TRP A 597 15.23 -8.13 -31.73
C TRP A 597 13.71 -8.21 -31.65
N SER A 598 13.20 -9.32 -31.12
CA SER A 598 11.77 -9.55 -30.89
C SER A 598 11.58 -10.45 -29.68
N ARG A 599 10.62 -10.08 -28.83
CA ARG A 599 10.16 -10.85 -27.68
C ARG A 599 8.66 -10.70 -27.58
N ASP A 600 7.97 -11.82 -27.36
CA ASP A 600 6.51 -11.87 -27.35
C ASP A 600 5.90 -11.57 -25.97
N VAL A 601 6.39 -12.22 -24.91
CA VAL A 601 5.84 -12.06 -23.55
C VAL A 601 6.88 -11.40 -22.66
N ILE A 602 6.88 -10.07 -22.62
CA ILE A 602 7.78 -9.27 -21.76
C ILE A 602 7.02 -8.87 -20.49
N THR A 603 7.18 -9.63 -19.40
CA THR A 603 6.56 -9.34 -18.09
C THR A 603 7.52 -8.73 -17.07
N GLN A 604 8.81 -8.80 -17.36
CA GLN A 604 9.90 -8.19 -16.60
C GLN A 604 10.74 -7.34 -17.56
N PRO A 605 11.61 -6.44 -17.07
CA PRO A 605 12.49 -5.68 -17.95
C PRO A 605 13.24 -6.58 -18.93
N GLU A 606 13.13 -6.23 -20.20
CA GLU A 606 13.84 -6.83 -21.33
C GLU A 606 14.31 -5.70 -22.22
N ARG A 607 15.39 -5.91 -22.98
CA ARG A 607 15.87 -4.87 -23.89
C ARG A 607 16.66 -5.41 -25.06
N PHE A 608 16.58 -4.68 -26.16
CA PHE A 608 17.62 -4.72 -27.19
C PHE A 608 18.80 -3.87 -26.72
N THR A 609 20.01 -4.42 -26.73
CA THR A 609 21.25 -3.68 -26.44
C THR A 609 22.17 -3.76 -27.65
N ALA A 610 22.50 -2.63 -28.25
CA ALA A 610 23.49 -2.53 -29.32
C ALA A 610 24.88 -2.33 -28.72
N THR A 611 25.80 -3.25 -29.01
CA THR A 611 27.18 -3.24 -28.50
C THR A 611 28.22 -3.49 -29.60
N GLY A 612 27.78 -3.88 -30.81
CA GLY A 612 28.62 -4.41 -31.89
C GLY A 612 28.67 -3.52 -33.14
N GLY A 613 28.44 -2.22 -32.99
CA GLY A 613 28.49 -1.25 -34.09
C GLY A 613 27.17 -1.02 -34.82
N GLU A 614 26.04 -1.52 -34.31
CA GLU A 614 24.72 -1.32 -34.90
C GLU A 614 24.34 0.17 -35.01
N GLY A 615 24.84 1.01 -34.09
CA GLY A 615 24.65 2.46 -34.11
C GLY A 615 25.62 3.21 -35.02
N ALA A 616 26.56 2.54 -35.71
CA ALA A 616 27.57 3.20 -36.53
C ALA A 616 26.98 4.04 -37.67
N ALA A 617 25.93 3.53 -38.33
CA ALA A 617 25.22 4.25 -39.38
C ALA A 617 24.30 5.35 -38.84
N GLY A 618 23.94 5.30 -37.54
CA GLY A 618 22.88 6.12 -36.96
C GLY A 618 21.52 5.86 -37.62
N GLY A 619 20.62 6.83 -37.53
CA GLY A 619 19.34 6.83 -38.25
C GLY A 619 18.13 6.64 -37.34
N LEU A 620 16.95 6.49 -37.95
CA LEU A 620 15.68 6.38 -37.25
C LEU A 620 15.31 4.91 -37.03
N TRP A 621 15.37 4.48 -35.77
CA TRP A 621 15.03 3.13 -35.34
C TRP A 621 13.55 3.03 -35.00
N GLN A 622 12.96 1.84 -35.13
CA GLN A 622 11.56 1.60 -34.84
C GLN A 622 11.39 0.56 -33.73
N ILE A 623 10.55 0.87 -32.75
CA ILE A 623 10.12 -0.04 -31.68
C ILE A 623 8.62 -0.28 -31.87
N THR A 624 8.23 -1.50 -32.22
CA THR A 624 6.82 -1.88 -32.40
C THR A 624 6.31 -2.58 -31.17
N LEU A 625 5.19 -2.11 -30.63
CA LEU A 625 4.53 -2.62 -29.43
C LEU A 625 3.22 -3.30 -29.81
N GLU A 626 3.04 -4.53 -29.35
CA GLU A 626 1.92 -5.40 -29.71
C GLU A 626 1.36 -6.13 -28.48
N ARG A 627 0.15 -6.67 -28.62
CA ARG A 627 -0.43 -7.56 -27.62
C ARG A 627 0.42 -8.85 -27.53
N PRO A 628 0.84 -9.29 -26.33
CA PRO A 628 1.56 -10.55 -26.15
C PRO A 628 0.64 -11.75 -26.43
N ALA A 629 1.19 -12.90 -26.82
CA ALA A 629 0.37 -14.09 -27.04
C ALA A 629 -0.26 -14.65 -25.76
N ARG A 630 0.30 -14.34 -24.58
CA ARG A 630 -0.17 -14.80 -23.26
C ARG A 630 0.06 -13.71 -22.20
N GLY A 631 -0.67 -13.81 -21.08
CA GLY A 631 -0.63 -12.85 -19.98
C GLY A 631 -1.64 -11.69 -20.14
N GLY A 632 -1.68 -10.81 -19.15
CA GLY A 632 -2.45 -9.57 -19.23
C GLY A 632 -1.79 -8.59 -20.20
N PHE A 633 -2.56 -7.88 -21.02
CA PHE A 633 -2.05 -6.78 -21.82
C PHE A 633 -2.55 -5.47 -21.24
N GLU A 634 -1.94 -5.07 -20.13
CA GLU A 634 -2.33 -3.92 -19.33
C GLU A 634 -1.18 -2.91 -19.24
N ASP A 635 -0.66 -2.62 -18.05
CA ASP A 635 0.35 -1.61 -17.81
C ASP A 635 1.74 -2.13 -18.27
N PHE A 636 2.44 -1.31 -19.04
CA PHE A 636 3.80 -1.60 -19.51
C PHE A 636 4.62 -0.33 -19.73
N ARG A 637 5.94 -0.47 -19.83
CA ARG A 637 6.90 0.62 -19.95
C ARG A 637 7.76 0.48 -21.19
N VAL A 638 8.20 1.61 -21.74
CA VAL A 638 9.15 1.67 -22.85
C VAL A 638 10.14 2.83 -22.68
N GLU A 639 11.39 2.62 -23.06
CA GLU A 639 12.44 3.63 -22.92
C GLU A 639 13.57 3.52 -23.94
N ALA A 640 14.28 4.64 -24.12
CA ALA A 640 15.54 4.73 -24.84
C ALA A 640 16.70 5.06 -23.88
N LEU A 641 17.82 4.35 -24.03
CA LEU A 641 19.03 4.44 -23.21
C LEU A 641 20.26 4.61 -24.10
N GLY A 642 21.27 5.35 -23.64
CA GLY A 642 22.54 5.57 -24.36
C GLY A 642 22.44 6.51 -25.57
N ILE A 643 21.24 7.02 -25.87
CA ILE A 643 20.94 7.95 -26.97
C ILE A 643 20.05 9.09 -26.46
N PRO A 644 19.87 10.17 -27.23
CA PRO A 644 18.90 11.21 -26.91
C PRO A 644 17.53 10.61 -26.55
N PRO A 645 16.94 10.99 -25.40
CA PRO A 645 15.92 10.20 -24.72
C PRO A 645 14.50 10.47 -25.26
N TYR A 646 14.32 10.40 -26.59
CA TYR A 646 13.07 10.75 -27.25
C TYR A 646 12.51 9.58 -28.05
N LEU A 647 11.25 9.24 -27.74
CA LEU A 647 10.47 8.23 -28.46
C LEU A 647 9.36 8.92 -29.23
N PHE A 648 9.57 9.09 -30.53
CA PHE A 648 8.69 9.80 -31.45
C PHE A 648 7.47 8.98 -31.83
N LEU A 649 6.34 9.66 -32.03
CA LEU A 649 5.04 9.03 -32.35
C LEU A 649 4.75 8.97 -33.86
N HIS A 650 5.66 9.48 -34.70
CA HIS A 650 5.50 9.53 -36.15
C HIS A 650 6.87 9.44 -36.86
N PRO A 651 7.01 8.63 -37.93
CA PRO A 651 8.30 8.38 -38.58
C PRO A 651 8.86 9.57 -39.37
N GLY A 652 7.99 10.44 -39.88
CA GLY A 652 8.39 11.63 -40.64
C GLY A 652 8.53 12.91 -39.79
N ARG A 653 8.38 12.80 -38.46
CA ARG A 653 8.37 13.96 -37.56
C ARG A 653 9.15 13.68 -36.27
N TYR A 654 10.39 14.11 -36.24
CA TYR A 654 11.33 13.84 -35.16
C TYR A 654 12.38 14.94 -35.07
N TRP A 655 13.35 14.77 -34.19
CA TRP A 655 14.56 15.61 -34.16
C TRP A 655 15.79 14.75 -33.89
N THR A 656 16.95 15.22 -34.35
CA THR A 656 18.25 14.55 -34.26
C THR A 656 19.26 15.40 -33.49
N PHE A 657 20.40 14.80 -33.15
CA PHE A 657 21.49 15.41 -32.38
C PHE A 657 22.83 15.12 -33.04
#